data_AF-A0A2P7TJJ2-F1
#
_entry.id   AF-A0A2P7TJJ2-F1
#
_cell.length_a   1.000
_cell.length_b   1.000
_cell.length_c   1.000
_cell.angle_alpha   90.00
_cell.angle_beta   90.00
_cell.angle_gamma   90.00
#
_symmetry.space_group_name_H-M   'P 1'
#
loop_
_entity.id
_entity.type
_entity.pdbx_description
1 polymer ?
#
loop_
_entity_poly.entity_id
_entity_poly.type
_entity_poly.pdbx_seq_one_letter_code
_entity_poly.pdbx_strand_id
1 'polypeptide(L)'
;MALYIQTEVPASKLKQYNNWWQYVSVFILAMGLYANTFQYDYAWDDYAVIVNNQYTQKGWEALPDIFTGKVYLQGRHVYRPLTQLGFAAEVALFGNNPHVAHFTNVLLYAFCCVALLALLHLLFGAVAEWVPLSAALLFTVLPVHTEAVANIKSRDEVQMMLFGLTALYFFGLAITKGKWWPAGVAWLLFTASELSKENAITLLAVAPIMAYYLHPDVKRWVMLWWEKSRMLCLLFLFALLITLVLGITLKLQALAVYNICLLLLVWVLGGLLRGAGAWQKVKPLALTLLLLGVVALFLWKAGWLSLPGNTMQAVSGNTIPPLKTNVPIEPLNNILKGAVALPEKLATMLLIAGKYLQLAAFPVVLVYHYGYNQLPLTNFTDYRVWLSLLLHIGLLWYAISGVKRKSIAGFGMLFYLITLSVYTHITILLPEVIRLPLSSSLMLKMNAGLYNVLPDTLAERFLLLPSAGFCIALAFGIGRLTGKHNRQQLPDDALNTYGFALVMGLLLLAYGAKTVFRNAVWKNNQTLFTSDLENMPDNAMAHVFYAQLWLDQMQAAKTPQQAAESFKRFEAAQLRALEIYPRFLSANLKMASVYLSINQPQKALPFLENNLQWFPQEPAAYFGMGQYYYNQERYQEAMAFFEKALFLEPYYAEAYRYLAWCYVNTGCYEDAIGLLKEGAMLFPGKPQFYSLICHLQATNGEYEKAVEACKLALSLQPNDAQALENLTKALEATGQPEAARQYRNQLKTQH
;
A
#
# COMPACT_ATOMS: atom_id res chain seq x y z
N MET A 1 -21.06 -8.51 38.88
CA MET A 1 -21.77 -7.93 37.72
C MET A 1 -21.83 -8.98 36.61
N ALA A 2 -22.57 -10.07 36.87
CA ALA A 2 -22.73 -11.27 36.04
C ALA A 2 -24.17 -11.37 35.50
N LEU A 3 -24.80 -10.22 35.21
CA LEU A 3 -26.25 -10.07 35.32
C LEU A 3 -27.00 -9.90 33.99
N TYR A 4 -26.49 -10.38 32.85
CA TYR A 4 -27.23 -10.23 31.57
C TYR A 4 -27.20 -11.41 30.59
N ILE A 5 -26.84 -12.61 31.03
CA ILE A 5 -27.11 -13.85 30.26
C ILE A 5 -28.17 -14.72 30.94
N GLN A 6 -28.70 -14.30 32.09
CA GLN A 6 -29.75 -15.02 32.83
C GLN A 6 -31.17 -14.49 32.60
N THR A 7 -31.38 -13.45 31.80
CA THR A 7 -32.75 -13.04 31.49
C THR A 7 -33.21 -13.76 30.23
N GLU A 8 -34.07 -14.74 30.45
CA GLU A 8 -35.01 -15.32 29.49
C GLU A 8 -35.95 -14.24 28.93
N VAL A 9 -35.41 -13.23 28.24
CA VAL A 9 -36.22 -12.37 27.38
C VAL A 9 -36.30 -13.13 26.06
N PRO A 10 -37.42 -13.78 25.73
CA PRO A 10 -37.57 -14.42 24.44
C PRO A 10 -37.32 -13.37 23.35
N ALA A 11 -36.63 -13.76 22.28
CA ALA A 11 -36.28 -12.86 21.17
C ALA A 11 -37.50 -12.08 20.60
N SER A 12 -38.72 -12.59 20.84
CA SER A 12 -40.00 -11.94 20.52
C SER A 12 -40.32 -10.69 21.35
N LYS A 13 -39.64 -10.42 22.46
CA LYS A 13 -39.81 -9.23 23.31
C LYS A 13 -38.72 -8.16 23.14
N LEU A 14 -37.70 -8.42 22.30
CA LEU A 14 -36.77 -7.37 21.87
C LEU A 14 -37.52 -6.46 20.89
N LYS A 15 -37.97 -5.29 21.38
CA LYS A 15 -38.63 -4.26 20.56
C LYS A 15 -37.76 -3.99 19.33
N GLN A 16 -38.25 -4.37 18.15
CA GLN A 16 -37.55 -4.19 16.88
C GLN A 16 -37.57 -2.68 16.55
N TYR A 17 -36.66 -1.92 17.17
CA TYR A 17 -36.55 -0.50 16.91
C TYR A 17 -36.09 -0.30 15.46
N ASN A 18 -36.91 0.42 14.70
CA ASN A 18 -36.59 0.78 13.33
C ASN A 18 -35.52 1.89 13.32
N ASN A 19 -34.26 1.49 13.47
CA ASN A 19 -33.09 2.39 13.54
C ASN A 19 -32.59 2.84 12.17
N TRP A 20 -33.40 2.74 11.11
CA TRP A 20 -33.00 3.09 9.73
C TRP A 20 -32.40 4.50 9.62
N TRP A 21 -32.95 5.47 10.37
CA TRP A 21 -32.46 6.84 10.40
C TRP A 21 -31.01 6.94 10.88
N GLN A 22 -30.55 6.07 11.79
CA GLN A 22 -29.17 6.10 12.28
C GLN A 22 -28.18 5.74 11.18
N TYR A 23 -28.52 4.73 10.36
CA TYR A 23 -27.71 4.34 9.22
C TYR A 23 -27.65 5.45 8.16
N VAL A 24 -28.79 6.07 7.87
CA VAL A 24 -28.87 7.21 6.94
C VAL A 24 -28.07 8.41 7.47
N SER A 25 -28.18 8.75 8.75
CA SER A 25 -27.44 9.86 9.37
C SER A 25 -25.93 9.64 9.32
N VAL A 26 -25.45 8.43 9.65
CA VAL A 26 -24.01 8.09 9.57
C VAL A 26 -23.52 8.15 8.12
N PHE A 27 -24.30 7.63 7.18
CA PHE A 27 -23.97 7.69 5.76
C PHE A 27 -23.88 9.13 5.24
N ILE A 28 -24.90 9.95 5.51
CA ILE A 28 -24.92 11.37 5.09
C ILE A 28 -23.79 12.15 5.74
N LEU A 29 -23.50 11.92 7.03
CA LEU A 29 -22.39 12.56 7.72
C LEU A 29 -21.05 12.21 7.06
N ALA A 30 -20.80 10.93 6.77
CA ALA A 30 -19.59 10.49 6.10
C ALA A 30 -19.44 11.12 4.71
N MET A 31 -20.50 11.13 3.90
CA MET A 31 -20.51 11.79 2.60
C MET A 31 -20.27 13.30 2.71
N GLY A 32 -20.90 13.95 3.69
CA GLY A 32 -20.81 15.40 3.90
C GLY A 32 -19.43 15.87 4.37
N LEU A 33 -18.77 15.12 5.25
CA LEU A 33 -17.43 15.48 5.77
C LEU A 33 -16.37 15.53 4.67
N TYR A 34 -16.50 14.70 3.64
CA TYR A 34 -15.55 14.61 2.53
C TYR A 34 -16.06 15.21 1.23
N ALA A 35 -17.22 15.87 1.23
CA ALA A 35 -17.81 16.42 0.01
C ALA A 35 -16.90 17.44 -0.70
N ASN A 36 -16.00 18.11 0.05
CA ASN A 36 -15.01 19.02 -0.54
C ASN A 36 -13.97 18.30 -1.42
N THR A 37 -13.73 17.00 -1.21
CA THR A 37 -12.74 16.25 -2.01
C THR A 37 -13.23 15.95 -3.42
N PHE A 38 -14.53 16.04 -3.71
CA PHE A 38 -15.09 15.71 -5.02
C PHE A 38 -14.57 16.61 -6.14
N GLN A 39 -13.98 17.76 -5.83
CA GLN A 39 -13.42 18.71 -6.80
C GLN A 39 -11.89 18.73 -6.79
N TYR A 40 -11.24 17.79 -6.10
CA TYR A 40 -9.79 17.74 -5.98
C TYR A 40 -9.16 16.94 -7.12
N ASP A 41 -7.87 17.18 -7.35
CA ASP A 41 -7.06 16.47 -8.33
C ASP A 41 -6.51 15.17 -7.72
N TYR A 42 -5.77 14.39 -8.53
CA TYR A 42 -4.93 13.32 -8.03
C TYR A 42 -3.77 13.89 -7.19
N ALA A 43 -3.44 13.21 -6.09
CA ALA A 43 -2.35 13.56 -5.20
C ALA A 43 -1.32 12.41 -5.12
N TRP A 44 -0.08 12.74 -5.44
CA TRP A 44 1.14 11.97 -5.24
C TRP A 44 1.04 10.50 -5.64
N ASP A 45 0.71 9.62 -4.68
CA ASP A 45 0.61 8.18 -4.88
C ASP A 45 -0.47 7.78 -5.89
N ASP A 46 -1.49 8.61 -6.06
CA ASP A 46 -2.57 8.39 -7.03
C ASP A 46 -2.03 8.24 -8.46
N TYR A 47 -1.04 9.05 -8.83
CA TYR A 47 -0.42 8.97 -10.16
C TYR A 47 0.26 7.63 -10.38
N ALA A 48 0.94 7.08 -9.36
CA ALA A 48 1.66 5.82 -9.48
C ALA A 48 0.72 4.62 -9.66
N VAL A 49 -0.47 4.64 -9.06
CA VAL A 49 -1.40 3.50 -9.06
C VAL A 49 -2.49 3.62 -10.12
N ILE A 50 -2.78 4.84 -10.57
CA ILE A 50 -3.82 5.11 -11.57
C ILE A 50 -3.18 5.55 -12.87
N VAL A 51 -2.70 6.80 -12.93
CA VAL A 51 -2.32 7.49 -14.17
C VAL A 51 -1.16 6.81 -14.88
N ASN A 52 -0.09 6.48 -14.15
CA ASN A 52 1.16 5.93 -14.67
C ASN A 52 1.15 4.39 -14.67
N ASN A 53 0.07 3.76 -14.24
CA ASN A 53 -0.01 2.31 -14.11
C ASN A 53 -0.59 1.67 -15.37
N GLN A 54 0.25 0.95 -16.12
CA GLN A 54 -0.14 0.28 -17.36
C GLN A 54 -1.34 -0.67 -17.23
N TYR A 55 -1.51 -1.35 -16.08
CA TYR A 55 -2.63 -2.27 -15.87
C TYR A 55 -3.92 -1.51 -15.61
N THR A 56 -3.85 -0.40 -14.87
CA THR A 56 -5.02 0.48 -14.66
C THR A 56 -5.47 1.09 -15.98
N GLN A 57 -4.53 1.57 -16.80
CA GLN A 57 -4.84 2.26 -18.06
C GLN A 57 -5.45 1.33 -19.13
N LYS A 58 -5.19 0.03 -19.07
CA LYS A 58 -5.82 -0.99 -19.94
C LYS A 58 -7.28 -1.30 -19.59
N GLY A 59 -7.81 -0.81 -18.47
CA GLY A 59 -9.20 -1.03 -18.10
C GLY A 59 -9.60 -2.52 -17.99
N TRP A 60 -10.69 -2.91 -18.66
CA TRP A 60 -11.20 -4.29 -18.63
C TRP A 60 -10.26 -5.32 -19.27
N GLU A 61 -9.43 -4.90 -20.22
CA GLU A 61 -8.48 -5.79 -20.91
C GLU A 61 -7.39 -6.29 -19.96
N ALA A 62 -7.13 -5.55 -18.87
CA ALA A 62 -6.18 -5.95 -17.85
C ALA A 62 -6.67 -7.05 -16.92
N LEU A 63 -7.92 -7.52 -17.02
CA LEU A 63 -8.49 -8.46 -16.05
C LEU A 63 -7.65 -9.75 -15.87
N PRO A 64 -7.19 -10.43 -16.95
CA PRO A 64 -6.29 -11.58 -16.79
C PRO A 64 -4.98 -11.19 -16.10
N ASP A 65 -4.39 -10.05 -16.51
CA ASP A 65 -3.12 -9.54 -15.97
C ASP A 65 -3.23 -9.16 -14.49
N ILE A 66 -4.36 -8.59 -14.05
CA ILE A 66 -4.59 -8.15 -12.66
C ILE A 66 -4.65 -9.35 -11.72
N PHE A 67 -5.28 -10.45 -12.14
CA PHE A 67 -5.45 -11.64 -11.30
C PHE A 67 -4.28 -12.63 -11.39
N THR A 68 -3.47 -12.58 -12.46
CA THR A 68 -2.32 -13.48 -12.67
C THR A 68 -0.97 -12.80 -12.39
N GLY A 69 -0.86 -11.50 -12.67
CA GLY A 69 0.33 -10.69 -12.53
C GLY A 69 0.45 -10.02 -11.15
N LYS A 70 1.64 -9.47 -10.87
CA LYS A 70 1.85 -8.59 -9.71
C LYS A 70 1.87 -7.15 -10.17
N VAL A 71 1.00 -6.31 -9.61
CA VAL A 71 0.99 -4.87 -9.88
C VAL A 71 2.26 -4.24 -9.31
N TYR A 72 2.92 -3.40 -10.09
CA TYR A 72 4.07 -2.63 -9.64
C TYR A 72 3.59 -1.36 -8.94
N LEU A 73 4.01 -1.18 -7.70
CA LEU A 73 3.66 -0.08 -6.81
C LEU A 73 4.96 0.44 -6.18
N GLN A 74 5.38 1.66 -6.54
CA GLN A 74 6.55 2.34 -5.97
C GLN A 74 7.81 1.45 -5.86
N GLY A 75 8.23 0.81 -6.95
CA GLY A 75 9.41 -0.06 -6.91
C GLY A 75 9.16 -1.49 -6.42
N ARG A 76 7.92 -1.85 -6.05
CA ARG A 76 7.59 -3.17 -5.48
C ARG A 76 6.38 -3.83 -6.12
N HIS A 77 6.45 -5.14 -6.26
CA HIS A 77 5.34 -5.95 -6.72
C HIS A 77 4.39 -6.32 -5.57
N VAL A 78 3.23 -5.66 -5.47
CA VAL A 78 2.19 -5.96 -4.48
C VAL A 78 0.98 -6.59 -5.18
N TYR A 79 0.39 -7.61 -4.56
CA TYR A 79 -0.75 -8.33 -5.12
C TYR A 79 -2.01 -7.91 -4.38
N ARG A 80 -2.75 -6.95 -4.95
CA ARG A 80 -4.02 -6.41 -4.43
C ARG A 80 -5.02 -6.29 -5.60
N PRO A 81 -5.43 -7.44 -6.17
CA PRO A 81 -6.16 -7.47 -7.44
C PRO A 81 -7.52 -6.79 -7.34
N LEU A 82 -8.19 -6.82 -6.18
CA LEU A 82 -9.52 -6.21 -6.05
C LEU A 82 -9.46 -4.67 -6.06
N THR A 83 -8.47 -4.11 -5.39
CA THR A 83 -8.21 -2.66 -5.43
C THR A 83 -7.82 -2.21 -6.83
N GLN A 84 -6.89 -2.94 -7.46
CA GLN A 84 -6.45 -2.65 -8.82
C GLN A 84 -7.58 -2.75 -9.84
N LEU A 85 -8.44 -3.78 -9.72
CA LEU A 85 -9.64 -3.93 -10.52
C LEU A 85 -10.58 -2.73 -10.33
N GLY A 86 -10.71 -2.24 -9.09
CA GLY A 86 -11.49 -1.04 -8.80
C GLY A 86 -11.00 0.19 -9.56
N PHE A 87 -9.69 0.41 -9.64
CA PHE A 87 -9.12 1.52 -10.44
C PHE A 87 -9.28 1.28 -11.96
N ALA A 88 -9.00 0.07 -12.43
CA ALA A 88 -9.12 -0.25 -13.86
C ALA A 88 -10.56 -0.15 -14.37
N ALA A 89 -11.53 -0.62 -13.59
CA ALA A 89 -12.95 -0.48 -13.90
C ALA A 89 -13.38 1.00 -13.97
N GLU A 90 -12.87 1.83 -13.07
CA GLU A 90 -13.16 3.27 -13.07
C GLU A 90 -12.58 3.97 -14.29
N VAL A 91 -11.31 3.69 -14.64
CA VAL A 91 -10.68 4.23 -15.86
C VAL A 91 -11.39 3.74 -17.12
N ALA A 92 -11.83 2.48 -17.16
CA ALA A 92 -12.57 1.94 -18.30
C ALA A 92 -13.94 2.60 -18.50
N LEU A 93 -14.57 3.06 -17.42
CA LEU A 93 -15.90 3.68 -17.46
C LEU A 93 -15.86 5.21 -17.63
N PHE A 94 -14.87 5.88 -17.03
CA PHE A 94 -14.84 7.34 -16.89
C PHE A 94 -13.53 8.00 -17.32
N GLY A 95 -12.54 7.22 -17.76
CA GLY A 95 -11.18 7.70 -17.99
C GLY A 95 -10.47 8.09 -16.68
N ASN A 96 -9.34 8.80 -16.79
CA ASN A 96 -8.61 9.33 -15.64
C ASN A 96 -9.35 10.55 -15.06
N ASN A 97 -10.40 10.31 -14.27
CA ASN A 97 -11.22 11.34 -13.65
C ASN A 97 -11.07 11.33 -12.11
N PRO A 98 -10.31 12.28 -11.52
CA PRO A 98 -10.08 12.30 -10.07
C PRO A 98 -11.36 12.56 -9.27
N HIS A 99 -12.33 13.29 -9.82
CA HIS A 99 -13.59 13.61 -9.13
C HIS A 99 -14.45 12.36 -8.89
N VAL A 100 -14.54 11.48 -9.89
CA VAL A 100 -15.21 10.18 -9.76
C VAL A 100 -14.45 9.30 -8.77
N ALA A 101 -13.12 9.32 -8.85
CA ALA A 101 -12.26 8.54 -7.97
C ALA A 101 -12.43 8.90 -6.48
N HIS A 102 -12.46 10.20 -6.18
CA HIS A 102 -12.75 10.74 -4.85
C HIS A 102 -14.16 10.38 -4.40
N PHE A 103 -15.17 10.58 -5.24
CA PHE A 103 -16.56 10.21 -4.93
C PHE A 103 -16.70 8.73 -4.57
N THR A 104 -16.11 7.85 -5.38
CA THR A 104 -16.11 6.40 -5.14
C THR A 104 -15.45 6.05 -3.81
N ASN A 105 -14.32 6.69 -3.48
CA ASN A 105 -13.60 6.40 -2.24
C ASN A 105 -14.40 6.85 -1.00
N VAL A 106 -15.02 8.03 -1.06
CA VAL A 106 -15.91 8.55 0.01
C VAL A 106 -17.17 7.69 0.15
N LEU A 107 -17.74 7.21 -0.96
CA LEU A 107 -18.88 6.30 -0.96
C LEU A 107 -18.54 4.99 -0.25
N LEU A 108 -17.39 4.39 -0.58
CA LEU A 108 -16.91 3.17 0.09
C LEU A 108 -16.69 3.42 1.60
N TYR A 109 -16.12 4.57 1.98
CA TYR A 109 -15.95 4.94 3.38
C TYR A 109 -17.29 5.13 4.13
N ALA A 110 -18.29 5.75 3.49
CA ALA A 110 -19.62 5.88 4.06
C ALA A 110 -20.25 4.51 4.34
N PHE A 111 -20.06 3.54 3.42
CA PHE A 111 -20.45 2.16 3.65
C PHE A 111 -19.64 1.47 4.77
N CYS A 112 -18.35 1.77 4.95
CA CYS A 112 -17.58 1.28 6.11
C CYS A 112 -18.23 1.74 7.42
N CYS A 113 -18.61 3.02 7.51
CA CYS A 113 -19.24 3.59 8.70
C CYS A 113 -20.60 2.93 9.01
N VAL A 114 -21.41 2.67 7.96
CA VAL A 114 -22.68 1.93 8.06
C VAL A 114 -22.46 0.47 8.48
N ALA A 115 -21.48 -0.21 7.88
CA ALA A 115 -21.13 -1.59 8.23
C ALA A 115 -20.65 -1.71 9.69
N LEU A 116 -19.86 -0.74 10.16
CA LEU A 116 -19.46 -0.63 11.56
C LEU A 116 -20.69 -0.47 12.47
N LEU A 117 -21.58 0.47 12.18
CA LEU A 117 -22.80 0.65 12.96
C LEU A 117 -23.66 -0.62 13.01
N ALA A 118 -23.80 -1.33 11.88
CA ALA A 118 -24.54 -2.59 11.81
C ALA A 118 -23.90 -3.68 12.69
N LEU A 119 -22.57 -3.81 12.65
CA LEU A 119 -21.82 -4.74 13.50
C LEU A 119 -21.97 -4.39 15.00
N LEU A 120 -21.92 -3.10 15.34
CA LEU A 120 -22.06 -2.65 16.74
C LEU A 120 -23.48 -2.83 17.27
N HIS A 121 -24.52 -2.62 16.46
CA HIS A 121 -25.89 -2.97 16.82
C HIS A 121 -26.03 -4.47 17.10
N LEU A 122 -25.43 -5.32 16.26
CA LEU A 122 -25.44 -6.77 16.45
C LEU A 122 -24.75 -7.18 17.76
N LEU A 123 -23.63 -6.54 18.12
CA LEU A 123 -22.84 -6.88 19.31
C LEU A 123 -23.42 -6.31 20.61
N PHE A 124 -23.84 -5.06 20.59
CA PHE A 124 -24.10 -4.28 21.80
C PHE A 124 -25.46 -3.61 21.83
N GLY A 125 -26.24 -3.63 20.74
CA GLY A 125 -27.51 -2.92 20.65
C GLY A 125 -28.52 -3.33 21.73
N ALA A 126 -28.55 -4.61 22.11
CA ALA A 126 -29.43 -5.09 23.19
C ALA A 126 -28.92 -4.72 24.60
N VAL A 127 -27.63 -4.43 24.75
CA VAL A 127 -26.98 -4.17 26.06
C VAL A 127 -26.89 -2.67 26.35
N ALA A 128 -26.55 -1.87 25.33
CA ALA A 128 -26.35 -0.43 25.45
C ALA A 128 -26.73 0.26 24.12
N GLU A 129 -28.00 0.63 23.98
CA GLU A 129 -28.57 1.18 22.73
C GLU A 129 -27.85 2.44 22.20
N TRP A 130 -27.26 3.25 23.09
CA TRP A 130 -26.59 4.49 22.71
C TRP A 130 -25.13 4.29 22.25
N VAL A 131 -24.48 3.19 22.64
CA VAL A 131 -23.06 2.95 22.35
C VAL A 131 -22.79 2.79 20.85
N PRO A 132 -23.54 1.95 20.09
CA PRO A 132 -23.29 1.73 18.67
C PRO A 132 -23.29 3.02 17.85
N LEU A 133 -24.31 3.87 18.01
CA LEU A 133 -24.39 5.15 17.31
C LEU A 133 -23.26 6.09 17.74
N SER A 134 -22.98 6.20 19.04
CA SER A 134 -21.94 7.11 19.55
C SER A 134 -20.55 6.73 19.05
N ALA A 135 -20.23 5.43 19.06
CA ALA A 135 -18.97 4.91 18.55
C ALA A 135 -18.85 5.07 17.03
N ALA A 136 -19.93 4.81 16.28
CA ALA A 136 -19.95 5.01 14.82
C ALA A 136 -19.80 6.48 14.43
N LEU A 137 -20.45 7.41 15.15
CA LEU A 137 -20.30 8.85 14.92
C LEU A 137 -18.87 9.32 15.20
N LEU A 138 -18.28 8.92 16.34
CA LEU A 138 -16.87 9.25 16.65
C LEU A 138 -15.91 8.71 15.59
N PHE A 139 -16.14 7.48 15.14
CA PHE A 139 -15.36 6.88 14.06
C PHE A 139 -15.49 7.69 12.75
N THR A 140 -16.71 8.08 12.39
CA THR A 140 -17.01 8.79 11.14
C THR A 140 -16.30 10.14 11.05
N VAL A 141 -16.16 10.86 12.17
CA VAL A 141 -15.57 12.21 12.19
C VAL A 141 -14.07 12.23 12.43
N LEU A 142 -13.42 11.09 12.70
CA LEU A 142 -12.06 11.05 13.23
C LEU A 142 -11.02 11.54 12.20
N PRO A 143 -10.22 12.59 12.51
CA PRO A 143 -9.31 13.21 11.51
C PRO A 143 -8.24 12.30 10.92
N VAL A 144 -7.78 11.29 11.66
CA VAL A 144 -6.76 10.32 11.18
C VAL A 144 -7.23 9.51 9.97
N HIS A 145 -8.54 9.47 9.69
CA HIS A 145 -9.07 8.79 8.51
C HIS A 145 -8.85 9.58 7.23
N THR A 146 -8.49 10.86 7.31
CA THR A 146 -8.36 11.72 6.13
C THR A 146 -7.36 11.18 5.12
N GLU A 147 -6.19 10.69 5.54
CA GLU A 147 -5.25 10.04 4.62
C GLU A 147 -5.87 8.81 3.95
N ALA A 148 -6.65 7.99 4.67
CA ALA A 148 -7.24 6.79 4.07
C ALA A 148 -8.36 7.10 3.06
N VAL A 149 -9.10 8.20 3.27
CA VAL A 149 -10.28 8.55 2.48
C VAL A 149 -9.97 9.54 1.36
N ALA A 150 -9.16 10.56 1.61
CA ALA A 150 -8.82 11.58 0.62
C ALA A 150 -7.64 11.18 -0.29
N ASN A 151 -6.81 10.22 0.11
CA ASN A 151 -5.83 9.60 -0.79
C ASN A 151 -6.51 8.46 -1.56
N ILE A 152 -6.70 8.60 -2.87
CA ILE A 152 -7.43 7.60 -3.67
C ILE A 152 -6.66 6.27 -3.68
N LYS A 153 -5.32 6.32 -3.69
CA LYS A 153 -4.48 5.12 -3.58
C LYS A 153 -4.77 4.30 -2.33
N SER A 154 -5.22 4.93 -1.22
CA SER A 154 -5.58 4.26 0.02
C SER A 154 -6.93 3.52 -0.04
N ARG A 155 -7.57 3.44 -1.21
CA ARG A 155 -8.76 2.60 -1.46
C ARG A 155 -8.58 1.15 -1.02
N ASP A 156 -7.34 0.65 -1.00
CA ASP A 156 -7.00 -0.68 -0.46
C ASP A 156 -7.39 -0.83 1.02
N GLU A 157 -7.15 0.18 1.85
CA GLU A 157 -7.54 0.19 3.27
C GLU A 157 -9.06 0.30 3.43
N VAL A 158 -9.70 1.16 2.63
CA VAL A 158 -11.16 1.39 2.70
C VAL A 158 -11.92 0.13 2.27
N GLN A 159 -11.53 -0.50 1.15
CA GLN A 159 -12.14 -1.74 0.69
C GLN A 159 -11.88 -2.91 1.66
N MET A 160 -10.65 -3.03 2.18
CA MET A 160 -10.33 -4.03 3.20
C MET A 160 -11.24 -3.86 4.42
N MET A 161 -11.40 -2.64 4.91
CA MET A 161 -12.28 -2.39 6.05
C MET A 161 -13.76 -2.70 5.73
N LEU A 162 -14.27 -2.25 4.59
CA LEU A 162 -15.67 -2.48 4.18
C LEU A 162 -16.00 -3.97 4.15
N PHE A 163 -15.20 -4.73 3.40
CA PHE A 163 -15.41 -6.17 3.26
C PHE A 163 -15.16 -6.90 4.58
N GLY A 164 -14.14 -6.51 5.33
CA GLY A 164 -13.80 -7.10 6.63
C GLY A 164 -14.87 -6.89 7.71
N LEU A 165 -15.39 -5.68 7.88
CA LEU A 165 -16.48 -5.39 8.82
C LEU A 165 -17.78 -6.09 8.42
N THR A 166 -18.09 -6.10 7.12
CA THR A 166 -19.28 -6.79 6.61
C THR A 166 -19.14 -8.30 6.79
N ALA A 167 -17.93 -8.86 6.61
CA ALA A 167 -17.64 -10.26 6.92
C ALA A 167 -17.88 -10.57 8.40
N LEU A 168 -17.40 -9.74 9.32
CA LEU A 168 -17.67 -9.89 10.75
C LEU A 168 -19.16 -9.80 11.08
N TYR A 169 -19.91 -8.90 10.42
CA TYR A 169 -21.36 -8.80 10.60
C TYR A 169 -22.06 -10.10 10.20
N PHE A 170 -21.78 -10.64 9.01
CA PHE A 170 -22.37 -11.90 8.56
C PHE A 170 -21.91 -13.10 9.39
N PHE A 171 -20.66 -13.09 9.88
CA PHE A 171 -20.16 -14.09 10.82
C PHE A 171 -20.96 -14.03 12.14
N GLY A 172 -21.23 -12.84 12.67
CA GLY A 172 -22.09 -12.65 13.83
C GLY A 172 -23.53 -13.10 13.59
N LEU A 173 -24.08 -12.88 12.39
CA LEU A 173 -25.38 -13.42 11.99
C LEU A 173 -25.37 -14.96 11.93
N ALA A 174 -24.29 -15.58 11.46
CA ALA A 174 -24.14 -17.03 11.46
C ALA A 174 -24.16 -17.60 12.89
N ILE A 175 -23.50 -16.92 13.83
CA ILE A 175 -23.48 -17.28 15.25
C ILE A 175 -24.88 -17.15 15.86
N THR A 176 -25.50 -15.97 15.71
CA THR A 176 -26.76 -15.62 16.40
C THR A 176 -27.98 -16.31 15.79
N LYS A 177 -28.04 -16.49 14.47
CA LYS A 177 -29.17 -17.13 13.77
C LYS A 177 -28.97 -18.62 13.52
N GLY A 178 -27.77 -19.17 13.74
CA GLY A 178 -27.47 -20.58 13.54
C GLY A 178 -27.62 -21.08 12.10
N LYS A 179 -27.58 -20.18 11.10
CA LYS A 179 -27.69 -20.49 9.67
C LYS A 179 -26.31 -20.63 9.03
N TRP A 180 -26.18 -21.50 8.02
CA TRP A 180 -24.91 -21.76 7.34
C TRP A 180 -24.58 -20.73 6.25
N TRP A 181 -25.57 -20.22 5.52
CA TRP A 181 -25.33 -19.30 4.40
C TRP A 181 -24.65 -17.97 4.81
N PRO A 182 -24.94 -17.34 5.97
CA PRO A 182 -24.22 -16.14 6.39
C PRO A 182 -22.74 -16.40 6.60
N ALA A 183 -22.34 -17.61 7.02
CA ALA A 183 -20.94 -17.96 7.14
C ALA A 183 -20.25 -18.10 5.77
N GLY A 184 -20.96 -18.61 4.76
CA GLY A 184 -20.47 -18.61 3.38
C GLY A 184 -20.25 -17.20 2.84
N VAL A 185 -21.20 -16.28 3.09
CA VAL A 185 -21.07 -14.86 2.72
C VAL A 185 -19.94 -14.19 3.48
N ALA A 186 -19.81 -14.44 4.79
CA ALA A 186 -18.72 -13.92 5.60
C ALA A 186 -17.35 -14.35 5.06
N TRP A 187 -17.22 -15.60 4.63
CA TRP A 187 -15.98 -16.12 4.03
C TRP A 187 -15.65 -15.46 2.69
N LEU A 188 -16.63 -15.30 1.80
CA LEU A 188 -16.43 -14.61 0.52
C LEU A 188 -15.99 -13.15 0.73
N LEU A 189 -16.64 -12.45 1.66
CA LEU A 189 -16.29 -11.07 2.00
C LEU A 189 -14.92 -10.97 2.67
N PHE A 190 -14.57 -11.90 3.57
CA PHE A 190 -13.23 -11.93 4.15
C PHE A 190 -12.15 -12.17 3.09
N THR A 191 -12.43 -13.01 2.10
CA THR A 191 -11.52 -13.23 0.97
C THR A 191 -11.39 -11.96 0.11
N ALA A 192 -12.50 -11.26 -0.17
CA ALA A 192 -12.46 -9.95 -0.84
C ALA A 192 -11.66 -8.91 -0.04
N SER A 193 -11.77 -8.92 1.29
CA SER A 193 -10.99 -8.09 2.22
C SER A 193 -9.49 -8.33 2.05
N GLU A 194 -9.05 -9.60 2.06
CA GLU A 194 -7.65 -10.00 1.85
C GLU A 194 -7.13 -9.66 0.45
N LEU A 195 -7.95 -9.84 -0.59
CA LEU A 195 -7.62 -9.47 -1.97
C LEU A 195 -7.53 -7.94 -2.18
N SER A 196 -8.09 -7.17 -1.26
CA SER A 196 -7.92 -5.71 -1.20
C SER A 196 -6.63 -5.35 -0.45
N LYS A 197 -6.41 -5.97 0.72
CA LYS A 197 -5.20 -5.79 1.52
C LYS A 197 -4.98 -6.93 2.52
N GLU A 198 -3.73 -7.36 2.63
CA GLU A 198 -3.24 -8.45 3.49
C GLU A 198 -3.42 -8.22 5.00
N ASN A 199 -3.70 -6.98 5.42
CA ASN A 199 -3.88 -6.63 6.83
C ASN A 199 -5.24 -7.10 7.41
N ALA A 200 -6.16 -7.53 6.53
CA ALA A 200 -7.44 -8.14 6.90
C ALA A 200 -7.27 -9.32 7.86
N ILE A 201 -6.11 -9.98 7.84
CA ILE A 201 -5.73 -11.12 8.67
C ILE A 201 -5.96 -10.90 10.16
N THR A 202 -5.84 -9.66 10.63
CA THR A 202 -6.09 -9.28 12.03
C THR A 202 -7.55 -9.49 12.46
N LEU A 203 -8.51 -9.36 11.54
CA LEU A 203 -9.93 -9.59 11.80
C LEU A 203 -10.23 -11.05 12.13
N LEU A 204 -9.38 -11.95 11.67
CA LEU A 204 -9.46 -13.36 12.02
C LEU A 204 -9.15 -13.61 13.50
N ALA A 205 -8.25 -12.82 14.09
CA ALA A 205 -7.99 -12.86 15.52
C ALA A 205 -9.13 -12.20 16.33
N VAL A 206 -9.87 -11.26 15.73
CA VAL A 206 -11.06 -10.64 16.34
C VAL A 206 -12.26 -11.60 16.35
N ALA A 207 -12.45 -12.41 15.32
CA ALA A 207 -13.64 -13.26 15.17
C ALA A 207 -13.92 -14.19 16.38
N PRO A 208 -12.95 -14.92 16.96
CA PRO A 208 -13.17 -15.72 18.18
C PRO A 208 -13.65 -14.91 19.38
N ILE A 209 -13.14 -13.69 19.55
CA ILE A 209 -13.55 -12.78 20.63
C ILE A 209 -14.99 -12.36 20.40
N MET A 210 -15.34 -12.02 19.17
CA MET A 210 -16.70 -11.67 18.79
C MET A 210 -17.68 -12.84 19.05
N ALA A 211 -17.30 -14.08 18.71
CA ALA A 211 -18.07 -15.27 19.02
C ALA A 211 -18.27 -15.46 20.53
N TYR A 212 -17.25 -15.16 21.33
CA TYR A 212 -17.35 -15.19 22.79
C TYR A 212 -18.33 -14.18 23.37
N TYR A 213 -18.46 -13.00 22.77
CA TYR A 213 -19.48 -12.03 23.19
C TYR A 213 -20.88 -12.45 22.77
N LEU A 214 -21.06 -12.95 21.54
CA LEU A 214 -22.37 -13.25 20.96
C LEU A 214 -23.00 -14.56 21.46
N HIS A 215 -22.21 -15.58 21.80
CA HIS A 215 -22.76 -16.88 22.20
C HIS A 215 -22.66 -17.12 23.73
N PRO A 216 -23.73 -17.58 24.39
CA PRO A 216 -23.73 -17.91 25.83
C PRO A 216 -22.74 -19.02 26.19
N ASP A 217 -22.68 -20.07 25.35
CA ASP A 217 -21.80 -21.23 25.51
C ASP A 217 -21.01 -21.47 24.21
N VAL A 218 -19.89 -20.75 24.06
CA VAL A 218 -19.03 -20.84 22.87
C VAL A 218 -18.59 -22.29 22.62
N LYS A 219 -18.33 -23.04 23.69
CA LYS A 219 -17.86 -24.43 23.60
C LYS A 219 -18.92 -25.30 22.91
N ARG A 220 -20.17 -25.18 23.33
CA ARG A 220 -21.30 -25.90 22.71
C ARG A 220 -21.59 -25.41 21.29
N TRP A 221 -21.46 -24.12 21.01
CA TRP A 221 -21.61 -23.58 19.65
C TRP A 221 -20.59 -24.17 18.68
N VAL A 222 -19.30 -24.11 19.03
CA VAL A 222 -18.22 -24.72 18.25
C VAL A 222 -18.49 -26.21 18.03
N MET A 223 -18.96 -26.92 19.06
CA MET A 223 -19.29 -28.35 18.96
C MET A 223 -20.52 -28.68 18.08
N LEU A 224 -21.53 -27.82 18.01
CA LEU A 224 -22.73 -28.01 17.17
C LEU A 224 -22.45 -27.65 15.70
N TRP A 225 -21.69 -26.58 15.48
CA TRP A 225 -21.28 -26.16 14.15
C TRP A 225 -20.41 -27.22 13.48
N TRP A 226 -19.48 -27.80 14.26
CA TRP A 226 -18.63 -28.93 13.88
C TRP A 226 -19.37 -30.15 13.31
N GLU A 227 -20.59 -30.43 13.75
CA GLU A 227 -21.35 -31.59 13.26
C GLU A 227 -22.06 -31.29 11.95
N LYS A 228 -22.45 -30.04 11.71
CA LYS A 228 -23.17 -29.61 10.51
C LYS A 228 -22.26 -29.19 9.34
N SER A 229 -21.04 -28.75 9.61
CA SER A 229 -20.13 -28.17 8.60
C SER A 229 -19.17 -29.17 7.93
N ARG A 230 -19.22 -30.47 8.29
CA ARG A 230 -18.29 -31.49 7.75
C ARG A 230 -18.36 -31.63 6.22
N MET A 231 -19.53 -31.51 5.61
CA MET A 231 -19.68 -31.56 4.15
C MET A 231 -19.22 -30.26 3.46
N LEU A 232 -19.37 -29.11 4.11
CA LEU A 232 -18.87 -27.83 3.60
C LEU A 232 -17.33 -27.81 3.59
N CYS A 233 -16.67 -28.36 4.62
CA CYS A 233 -15.21 -28.54 4.60
C CYS A 233 -14.71 -29.47 3.49
N LEU A 234 -15.48 -30.51 3.12
CA LEU A 234 -15.10 -31.44 2.05
C LEU A 234 -15.29 -30.85 0.66
N LEU A 235 -16.41 -30.15 0.41
CA LEU A 235 -16.62 -29.39 -0.83
C LEU A 235 -15.59 -28.26 -0.98
N PHE A 236 -15.14 -27.70 0.13
CA PHE A 236 -14.09 -26.66 0.19
C PHE A 236 -12.69 -27.22 -0.12
N LEU A 237 -12.33 -28.38 0.43
CA LEU A 237 -11.09 -29.08 0.06
C LEU A 237 -11.08 -29.49 -1.43
N PHE A 238 -12.24 -29.79 -2.00
CA PHE A 238 -12.40 -30.12 -3.42
C PHE A 238 -12.27 -28.88 -4.33
N ALA A 239 -12.93 -27.77 -4.01
CA ALA A 239 -12.76 -26.50 -4.72
C ALA A 239 -11.32 -25.97 -4.63
N LEU A 240 -10.66 -26.20 -3.49
CA LEU A 240 -9.25 -25.90 -3.26
C LEU A 240 -8.32 -26.75 -4.14
N LEU A 241 -8.58 -28.06 -4.26
CA LEU A 241 -7.82 -28.95 -5.14
C LEU A 241 -7.86 -28.44 -6.59
N ILE A 242 -9.01 -27.94 -7.04
CA ILE A 242 -9.19 -27.33 -8.35
C ILE A 242 -8.34 -26.05 -8.47
N THR A 243 -8.34 -25.15 -7.47
CA THR A 243 -7.52 -23.93 -7.50
C THR A 243 -6.00 -24.18 -7.42
N LEU A 244 -5.57 -25.25 -6.72
CA LEU A 244 -4.18 -25.70 -6.66
C LEU A 244 -3.72 -26.29 -8.00
N VAL A 245 -4.60 -27.04 -8.68
CA VAL A 245 -4.36 -27.60 -10.02
C VAL A 245 -4.32 -26.49 -11.09
N LEU A 246 -5.01 -25.37 -10.89
CA LEU A 246 -5.06 -24.23 -11.81
C LEU A 246 -3.87 -23.24 -11.71
N GLY A 247 -2.83 -23.52 -10.91
CA GLY A 247 -1.54 -22.81 -11.00
C GLY A 247 -1.50 -21.35 -10.52
N ILE A 248 -2.44 -20.91 -9.67
CA ILE A 248 -2.55 -19.52 -9.22
C ILE A 248 -1.48 -19.21 -8.13
N THR A 249 -0.90 -18.01 -8.19
CA THR A 249 0.39 -17.58 -7.57
C THR A 249 0.61 -17.90 -6.06
N LEU A 250 1.91 -17.89 -5.67
CA LEU A 250 2.45 -18.20 -4.32
C LEU A 250 1.77 -17.49 -3.13
N LYS A 251 1.16 -16.31 -3.34
CA LYS A 251 0.46 -15.56 -2.27
C LYS A 251 -0.96 -16.09 -2.03
N LEU A 252 -1.67 -16.51 -3.09
CA LEU A 252 -2.96 -17.21 -2.97
C LEU A 252 -2.79 -18.61 -2.37
N GLN A 253 -1.64 -19.25 -2.64
CA GLN A 253 -1.25 -20.51 -1.99
C GLN A 253 -0.96 -20.31 -0.49
N ALA A 254 -0.28 -19.23 -0.10
CA ALA A 254 -0.07 -18.90 1.32
C ALA A 254 -1.38 -18.51 2.03
N LEU A 255 -2.28 -17.81 1.36
CA LEU A 255 -3.62 -17.45 1.85
C LEU A 255 -4.50 -18.69 2.03
N ALA A 256 -4.46 -19.61 1.06
CA ALA A 256 -5.09 -20.93 1.16
C ALA A 256 -4.51 -21.75 2.32
N VAL A 257 -3.19 -21.84 2.45
CA VAL A 257 -2.51 -22.52 3.56
C VAL A 257 -2.86 -21.88 4.90
N TYR A 258 -2.96 -20.55 4.99
CA TYR A 258 -3.36 -19.85 6.20
C TYR A 258 -4.83 -20.16 6.59
N ASN A 259 -5.74 -20.14 5.61
CA ASN A 259 -7.14 -20.54 5.81
C ASN A 259 -7.28 -22.03 6.16
N ILE A 260 -6.42 -22.92 5.62
CA ILE A 260 -6.33 -24.34 5.97
C ILE A 260 -5.81 -24.51 7.40
N CYS A 261 -4.72 -23.85 7.76
CA CYS A 261 -4.15 -23.88 9.11
C CYS A 261 -5.14 -23.35 10.14
N LEU A 262 -5.93 -22.32 9.80
CA LEU A 262 -7.00 -21.80 10.61
C LEU A 262 -8.14 -22.81 10.79
N LEU A 263 -8.61 -23.42 9.71
CA LEU A 263 -9.68 -24.43 9.79
C LEU A 263 -9.18 -25.66 10.57
N LEU A 264 -7.93 -26.06 10.38
CA LEU A 264 -7.27 -27.10 11.18
C LEU A 264 -7.10 -26.67 12.64
N LEU A 265 -6.81 -25.41 12.95
CA LEU A 265 -6.71 -24.89 14.31
C LEU A 265 -8.08 -24.90 15.00
N VAL A 266 -9.13 -24.44 14.31
CA VAL A 266 -10.53 -24.53 14.77
C VAL A 266 -10.92 -26.00 14.96
N TRP A 267 -10.42 -26.89 14.10
CA TRP A 267 -10.67 -28.33 14.13
C TRP A 267 -9.95 -29.04 15.28
N VAL A 268 -8.69 -28.67 15.56
CA VAL A 268 -7.90 -29.15 16.70
C VAL A 268 -8.44 -28.58 18.02
N LEU A 269 -8.79 -27.31 18.09
CA LEU A 269 -9.39 -26.68 19.27
C LEU A 269 -10.77 -27.29 19.58
N GLY A 270 -11.59 -27.53 18.57
CA GLY A 270 -12.87 -28.25 18.70
C GLY A 270 -12.70 -29.68 19.22
N GLY A 271 -11.64 -30.38 18.80
CA GLY A 271 -11.27 -31.71 19.27
C GLY A 271 -10.74 -31.73 20.71
N LEU A 272 -9.86 -30.79 21.08
CA LEU A 272 -9.31 -30.64 22.43
C LEU A 272 -10.39 -30.29 23.47
N LEU A 273 -11.39 -29.50 23.06
CA LEU A 273 -12.53 -29.14 23.91
C LEU A 273 -13.50 -30.31 24.18
N ARG A 274 -13.45 -31.41 23.41
CA ARG A 274 -14.28 -32.63 23.59
C ARG A 274 -13.75 -33.62 24.65
N GLY A 275 -12.61 -33.35 25.28
CA GLY A 275 -11.99 -34.26 26.26
C GLY A 275 -11.22 -35.44 25.61
N ALA A 276 -10.31 -36.04 26.37
CA ALA A 276 -9.24 -36.93 25.87
C ALA A 276 -9.72 -38.12 25.02
N GLY A 277 -10.91 -38.67 25.30
CA GLY A 277 -11.43 -39.86 24.62
C GLY A 277 -11.88 -39.65 23.17
N ALA A 278 -12.45 -38.50 22.83
CA ALA A 278 -12.84 -38.18 21.45
C ALA A 278 -11.61 -37.80 20.61
N TRP A 279 -10.66 -37.08 21.21
CA TRP A 279 -9.39 -36.73 20.56
C TRP A 279 -8.61 -37.99 20.16
N GLN A 280 -8.57 -39.04 20.99
CA GLN A 280 -7.89 -40.29 20.63
C GLN A 280 -8.44 -40.97 19.37
N LYS A 281 -9.75 -40.85 19.08
CA LYS A 281 -10.37 -41.44 17.89
C LYS A 281 -10.09 -40.67 16.59
N VAL A 282 -9.87 -39.36 16.67
CA VAL A 282 -9.72 -38.48 15.49
C VAL A 282 -8.26 -38.02 15.28
N LYS A 283 -7.42 -38.13 16.32
CA LYS A 283 -5.97 -37.86 16.30
C LYS A 283 -5.23 -38.55 15.14
N PRO A 284 -5.53 -39.81 14.75
CA PRO A 284 -4.84 -40.42 13.62
C PRO A 284 -5.13 -39.69 12.30
N LEU A 285 -6.40 -39.43 11.99
CA LEU A 285 -6.82 -38.73 10.78
C LEU A 285 -6.29 -37.28 10.73
N ALA A 286 -6.26 -36.61 11.89
CA ALA A 286 -5.63 -35.29 12.06
C ALA A 286 -4.16 -35.30 11.63
N LEU A 287 -3.40 -36.23 12.20
CA LEU A 287 -1.97 -36.41 11.95
C LEU A 287 -1.74 -36.84 10.51
N THR A 288 -2.61 -37.67 9.93
CA THR A 288 -2.52 -38.09 8.52
C THR A 288 -2.79 -36.93 7.57
N LEU A 289 -3.80 -36.10 7.80
CA LEU A 289 -4.08 -34.92 6.96
C LEU A 289 -3.00 -33.85 7.10
N LEU A 290 -2.46 -33.67 8.31
CA LEU A 290 -1.34 -32.77 8.56
C LEU A 290 -0.05 -33.30 7.91
N LEU A 291 0.22 -34.61 7.98
CA LEU A 291 1.30 -35.25 7.26
C LEU A 291 1.11 -35.13 5.74
N LEU A 292 -0.09 -35.35 5.21
CA LEU A 292 -0.38 -35.24 3.79
C LEU A 292 -0.19 -33.80 3.30
N GLY A 293 -0.60 -32.79 4.09
CA GLY A 293 -0.33 -31.38 3.80
C GLY A 293 1.17 -31.06 3.81
N VAL A 294 1.91 -31.59 4.79
CA VAL A 294 3.38 -31.44 4.87
C VAL A 294 4.09 -32.17 3.73
N VAL A 295 3.66 -33.39 3.39
CA VAL A 295 4.21 -34.20 2.30
C VAL A 295 3.89 -33.56 0.96
N ALA A 296 2.69 -33.02 0.73
CA ALA A 296 2.36 -32.26 -0.47
C ALA A 296 3.24 -31.00 -0.60
N LEU A 297 3.48 -30.29 0.51
CA LEU A 297 4.43 -29.16 0.57
C LEU A 297 5.87 -29.58 0.24
N PHE A 298 6.32 -30.75 0.73
CA PHE A 298 7.66 -31.29 0.45
C PHE A 298 7.80 -31.80 -0.98
N LEU A 299 6.82 -32.53 -1.52
CA LEU A 299 6.79 -33.02 -2.90
C LEU A 299 6.72 -31.85 -3.90
N TRP A 300 6.00 -30.78 -3.56
CA TRP A 300 6.01 -29.54 -4.34
C TRP A 300 7.37 -28.82 -4.29
N LYS A 301 7.97 -28.67 -3.11
CA LYS A 301 9.31 -28.08 -2.95
C LYS A 301 10.40 -28.89 -3.66
N ALA A 302 10.23 -30.20 -3.74
CA ALA A 302 11.09 -31.11 -4.49
C ALA A 302 10.86 -31.07 -6.01
N GLY A 303 9.82 -30.36 -6.48
CA GLY A 303 9.47 -30.22 -7.91
C GLY A 303 8.60 -31.34 -8.47
N TRP A 304 8.16 -32.31 -7.66
CA TRP A 304 7.49 -33.54 -8.12
C TRP A 304 6.00 -33.34 -8.41
N LEU A 305 5.40 -32.26 -7.90
CA LEU A 305 4.02 -31.84 -8.19
C LEU A 305 3.97 -30.68 -9.21
N SER A 306 5.09 -30.36 -9.86
CA SER A 306 5.07 -29.43 -11.00
C SER A 306 4.48 -30.15 -12.22
N LEU A 307 3.48 -29.55 -12.88
CA LEU A 307 2.93 -30.10 -14.11
C LEU A 307 4.05 -30.13 -15.18
N PRO A 308 4.19 -31.24 -15.95
CA PRO A 308 5.02 -31.25 -17.14
C PRO A 308 4.31 -30.42 -18.22
N GLY A 309 4.59 -29.13 -18.24
CA GLY A 309 3.87 -28.20 -19.11
C GLY A 309 4.00 -26.77 -18.68
N ASN A 310 5.23 -26.35 -18.41
CA ASN A 310 5.74 -24.99 -18.59
C ASN A 310 7.25 -25.07 -18.34
N THR A 311 7.96 -25.79 -19.22
CA THR A 311 9.08 -25.07 -19.82
C THR A 311 8.45 -23.78 -20.32
N MET A 312 8.77 -22.67 -19.66
CA MET A 312 8.64 -21.39 -20.32
C MET A 312 9.46 -21.53 -21.61
N GLN A 313 8.84 -21.98 -22.70
CA GLN A 313 9.04 -21.25 -23.94
C GLN A 313 8.70 -19.84 -23.52
N ALA A 314 9.75 -19.04 -23.38
CA ALA A 314 9.63 -17.61 -23.27
C ALA A 314 8.64 -17.21 -24.37
N VAL A 315 7.40 -16.93 -23.97
CA VAL A 315 6.58 -16.02 -24.74
C VAL A 315 7.43 -14.78 -24.73
N SER A 316 8.02 -14.48 -25.89
CA SER A 316 8.91 -13.38 -26.18
C SER A 316 8.14 -12.04 -26.15
N GLY A 317 7.39 -11.83 -25.08
CA GLY A 317 6.74 -10.58 -24.72
C GLY A 317 7.42 -10.04 -23.47
N ASN A 318 8.49 -9.28 -23.66
CA ASN A 318 8.99 -8.17 -22.83
C ASN A 318 8.56 -8.08 -21.34
N THR A 319 8.60 -9.17 -20.57
CA THR A 319 8.50 -9.07 -19.11
C THR A 319 9.89 -8.82 -18.55
N ILE A 320 10.20 -7.54 -18.39
CA ILE A 320 11.37 -7.01 -17.70
C ILE A 320 11.56 -7.79 -16.38
N PRO A 321 12.69 -8.48 -16.15
CA PRO A 321 12.95 -9.06 -14.85
C PRO A 321 12.99 -7.94 -13.81
N PRO A 322 12.30 -8.07 -12.66
CA PRO A 322 12.34 -7.04 -11.64
C PRO A 322 13.80 -6.82 -11.22
N LEU A 323 14.28 -5.60 -11.45
CA LEU A 323 15.62 -5.16 -11.08
C LEU A 323 15.89 -5.52 -9.63
N LYS A 324 16.88 -6.38 -9.40
CA LYS A 324 17.58 -6.44 -8.12
C LYS A 324 18.50 -5.21 -8.07
N THR A 325 17.93 -4.05 -7.81
CA THR A 325 18.74 -2.89 -7.45
C THR A 325 19.39 -3.22 -6.10
N ASN A 326 20.70 -3.45 -6.08
CA ASN A 326 21.52 -3.50 -4.86
C ASN A 326 21.63 -2.10 -4.18
N VAL A 327 20.74 -1.17 -4.52
CA VAL A 327 20.61 0.14 -3.88
C VAL A 327 20.34 -0.09 -2.40
N PRO A 328 21.23 0.38 -1.50
CA PRO A 328 20.99 0.30 -0.07
C PRO A 328 19.64 0.96 0.22
N ILE A 329 18.75 0.24 0.89
CA ILE A 329 17.44 0.80 1.23
C ILE A 329 17.69 1.94 2.21
N GLU A 330 17.54 3.18 1.73
CA GLU A 330 17.66 4.34 2.59
C GLU A 330 16.63 4.22 3.73
N PRO A 331 17.02 4.46 5.00
CA PRO A 331 16.11 4.36 6.13
C PRO A 331 15.06 5.50 6.15
N LEU A 332 14.94 6.25 5.06
CA LEU A 332 14.09 7.43 4.92
C LEU A 332 12.59 7.11 5.07
N ASN A 333 12.13 6.01 4.48
CA ASN A 333 10.74 5.58 4.60
C ASN A 333 10.50 4.69 5.82
N ASN A 334 11.48 3.82 6.13
CA ASN A 334 11.42 2.99 7.32
C ASN A 334 12.71 3.11 8.15
N ILE A 335 12.69 3.97 9.17
CA ILE A 335 13.84 4.24 10.06
C ILE A 335 14.35 2.96 10.75
N LEU A 336 13.48 1.98 10.99
CA LEU A 336 13.85 0.73 11.67
C LEU A 336 14.83 -0.12 10.83
N LYS A 337 14.92 0.12 9.53
CA LYS A 337 15.95 -0.49 8.66
C LYS A 337 17.34 0.07 8.93
N GLY A 338 17.42 1.31 9.42
CA GLY A 338 18.67 1.96 9.82
C GLY A 338 19.15 1.58 11.22
N ALA A 339 18.27 1.03 12.08
CA ALA A 339 18.66 0.58 13.41
C ALA A 339 19.48 -0.72 13.32
N VAL A 340 20.67 -0.71 13.93
CA VAL A 340 21.58 -1.87 13.91
C VAL A 340 21.32 -2.78 15.11
N ALA A 341 21.05 -2.20 16.28
CA ALA A 341 20.91 -2.93 17.54
C ALA A 341 19.44 -3.30 17.85
N LEU A 342 19.22 -4.52 18.35
CA LEU A 342 17.87 -4.98 18.75
C LEU A 342 17.22 -4.11 19.84
N PRO A 343 17.92 -3.64 20.89
CA PRO A 343 17.32 -2.77 21.90
C PRO A 343 16.82 -1.44 21.33
N GLU A 344 17.55 -0.85 20.39
CA GLU A 344 17.17 0.39 19.71
C GLU A 344 15.92 0.18 18.83
N LYS A 345 15.87 -0.94 18.07
CA LYS A 345 14.67 -1.34 17.32
C LYS A 345 13.45 -1.48 18.23
N LEU A 346 13.57 -2.23 19.32
CA LEU A 346 12.47 -2.47 20.25
C LEU A 346 11.98 -1.18 20.92
N ALA A 347 12.89 -0.33 21.39
CA ALA A 347 12.53 0.96 21.98
C ALA A 347 11.80 1.85 20.97
N THR A 348 12.27 1.89 19.73
CA THR A 348 11.63 2.66 18.65
C THR A 348 10.25 2.10 18.29
N MET A 349 10.06 0.78 18.22
CA MET A 349 8.75 0.16 17.99
C MET A 349 7.75 0.45 19.11
N LEU A 350 8.20 0.44 20.37
CA LEU A 350 7.37 0.84 21.50
C LEU A 350 6.99 2.32 21.41
N LEU A 351 7.91 3.20 21.00
CA LEU A 351 7.60 4.61 20.76
C LEU A 351 6.55 4.77 19.64
N ILE A 352 6.69 4.02 18.54
CA ILE A 352 5.72 4.01 17.42
C ILE A 352 4.32 3.59 17.90
N ALA A 353 4.22 2.53 18.72
CA ALA A 353 2.95 2.12 19.31
C ALA A 353 2.32 3.25 20.15
N GLY A 354 3.15 3.97 20.93
CA GLY A 354 2.74 5.15 21.70
C GLY A 354 2.26 6.29 20.82
N LYS A 355 2.92 6.51 19.68
CA LYS A 355 2.53 7.52 18.70
C LYS A 355 1.18 7.23 18.05
N TYR A 356 0.87 5.97 17.74
CA TYR A 356 -0.46 5.58 17.27
C TYR A 356 -1.55 5.86 18.31
N LEU A 357 -1.28 5.55 19.58
CA LEU A 357 -2.21 5.88 20.66
C LEU A 357 -2.41 7.40 20.81
N GLN A 358 -1.33 8.17 20.69
CA GLN A 358 -1.39 9.64 20.66
C GLN A 358 -2.25 10.13 19.49
N LEU A 359 -2.04 9.62 18.27
CA LEU A 359 -2.79 10.03 17.08
C LEU A 359 -4.27 9.66 17.17
N ALA A 360 -4.60 8.48 17.71
CA ALA A 360 -6.00 8.08 17.93
C ALA A 360 -6.72 9.00 18.91
N ALA A 361 -6.04 9.43 19.99
CA ALA A 361 -6.63 10.27 21.03
C ALA A 361 -6.57 11.78 20.73
N PHE A 362 -5.50 12.25 20.10
CA PHE A 362 -5.20 13.66 19.87
C PHE A 362 -4.59 13.88 18.47
N PRO A 363 -5.40 13.80 17.38
CA PRO A 363 -4.94 13.97 16.00
C PRO A 363 -4.71 15.45 15.63
N VAL A 364 -3.75 16.10 16.29
CA VAL A 364 -3.50 17.54 16.14
C VAL A 364 -2.67 17.84 14.89
N VAL A 365 -1.49 17.22 14.80
CA VAL A 365 -0.57 17.38 13.67
C VAL A 365 -0.60 16.09 12.86
N LEU A 366 -1.07 16.22 11.63
CA LEU A 366 -1.28 15.15 10.67
C LEU A 366 -0.49 15.48 9.42
N VAL A 367 0.30 14.52 8.95
CA VAL A 367 1.27 14.64 7.88
C VAL A 367 1.24 13.39 7.00
N TYR A 368 1.56 13.54 5.72
CA TYR A 368 1.54 12.38 4.82
C TYR A 368 2.74 11.43 5.05
N HIS A 369 3.90 11.93 5.46
CA HIS A 369 5.13 11.12 5.59
C HIS A 369 5.80 11.17 6.96
N TYR A 370 5.74 10.06 7.72
CA TYR A 370 6.42 9.91 9.02
C TYR A 370 7.78 9.22 8.92
N GLY A 371 8.63 9.72 8.02
CA GLY A 371 9.97 9.18 7.78
C GLY A 371 11.08 9.74 8.67
N TYR A 372 12.29 9.72 8.12
CA TYR A 372 13.52 10.17 8.80
C TYR A 372 13.37 11.54 9.48
N ASN A 373 13.84 11.60 10.73
CA ASN A 373 13.81 12.77 11.61
C ASN A 373 12.41 13.23 12.11
N GLN A 374 11.31 12.58 11.70
CA GLN A 374 9.99 12.76 12.35
C GLN A 374 9.80 11.84 13.55
N LEU A 375 10.35 10.63 13.46
CA LEU A 375 10.48 9.71 14.57
C LEU A 375 11.98 9.36 14.68
N PRO A 376 12.71 9.91 15.66
CA PRO A 376 14.11 9.56 15.83
C PRO A 376 14.22 8.10 16.27
N LEU A 377 15.27 7.41 15.82
CA LEU A 377 15.69 6.17 16.46
C LEU A 377 15.95 6.46 17.93
N THR A 378 15.40 5.63 18.80
CA THR A 378 15.45 5.85 20.25
C THR A 378 15.89 4.59 20.99
N ASN A 379 16.15 4.74 22.27
CA ASN A 379 16.59 3.68 23.17
C ASN A 379 15.81 3.74 24.50
N PHE A 380 16.07 2.79 25.39
CA PHE A 380 15.34 2.68 26.67
C PHE A 380 15.66 3.76 27.71
N THR A 381 16.54 4.73 27.42
CA THR A 381 16.73 5.92 28.28
C THR A 381 15.65 6.96 28.06
N ASP A 382 14.94 6.91 26.92
CA ASP A 382 13.84 7.81 26.60
C ASP A 382 12.58 7.43 27.40
N TYR A 383 12.14 8.33 28.29
CA TYR A 383 10.96 8.09 29.14
C TYR A 383 9.68 7.83 28.33
N ARG A 384 9.59 8.33 27.09
CA ARG A 384 8.42 8.14 26.21
C ARG A 384 8.24 6.68 25.83
N VAL A 385 9.33 5.93 25.73
CA VAL A 385 9.31 4.48 25.47
C VAL A 385 8.65 3.75 26.65
N TRP A 386 9.05 4.08 27.88
CA TRP A 386 8.48 3.49 29.09
C TRP A 386 7.02 3.90 29.29
N LEU A 387 6.68 5.17 29.05
CA LEU A 387 5.29 5.64 29.10
C LEU A 387 4.42 4.86 28.12
N SER A 388 4.87 4.71 26.87
CA SER A 388 4.17 3.91 25.87
C SER A 388 3.99 2.46 26.33
N LEU A 389 5.05 1.83 26.81
CA LEU A 389 5.00 0.44 27.29
C LEU A 389 4.01 0.27 28.43
N LEU A 390 4.05 1.13 29.45
CA LEU A 390 3.15 1.09 30.60
C LEU A 390 1.68 1.30 30.19
N LEU A 391 1.42 2.24 29.29
CA LEU A 391 0.08 2.47 28.75
C LEU A 391 -0.45 1.24 28.01
N HIS A 392 0.36 0.61 27.16
CA HIS A 392 -0.04 -0.58 26.41
C HIS A 392 -0.22 -1.80 27.33
N ILE A 393 0.60 -1.97 28.37
CA ILE A 393 0.41 -3.01 29.39
C ILE A 393 -0.92 -2.78 30.14
N GLY A 394 -1.20 -1.55 30.55
CA GLY A 394 -2.45 -1.18 31.22
C GLY A 394 -3.68 -1.43 30.34
N LEU A 395 -3.62 -1.01 29.07
CA LEU A 395 -4.66 -1.27 28.07
C LEU A 395 -4.88 -2.77 27.87
N LEU A 396 -3.81 -3.56 27.70
CA LEU A 396 -3.91 -5.00 27.50
C LEU A 396 -4.49 -5.70 28.73
N TRP A 397 -4.04 -5.33 29.93
CA TRP A 397 -4.56 -5.87 31.19
C TRP A 397 -6.05 -5.57 31.36
N TYR A 398 -6.47 -4.33 31.10
CA TYR A 398 -7.88 -3.94 31.16
C TYR A 398 -8.70 -4.63 30.07
N ALA A 399 -8.17 -4.74 28.84
CA ALA A 399 -8.81 -5.42 27.73
C ALA A 399 -9.09 -6.90 28.07
N ILE A 400 -8.08 -7.64 28.54
CA ILE A 400 -8.22 -9.06 28.92
C ILE A 400 -9.20 -9.21 30.09
N SER A 401 -9.05 -8.38 31.12
CA SER A 401 -9.93 -8.41 32.30
C SER A 401 -11.37 -8.05 31.94
N GLY A 402 -11.56 -7.10 31.04
CA GLY A 402 -12.84 -6.67 30.51
C GLY A 402 -13.50 -7.74 29.64
N VAL A 403 -12.73 -8.41 28.78
CA VAL A 403 -13.22 -9.52 27.95
C VAL A 403 -13.70 -10.69 28.80
N LYS A 404 -12.98 -11.07 29.86
CA LYS A 404 -13.45 -12.09 30.82
C LYS A 404 -14.80 -11.73 31.46
N ARG A 405 -15.14 -10.44 31.52
CA ARG A 405 -16.39 -9.90 32.06
C ARG A 405 -17.40 -9.50 30.97
N LYS A 406 -17.12 -9.79 29.70
CA LYS A 406 -17.89 -9.35 28.52
C LYS A 406 -18.18 -7.84 28.51
N SER A 407 -17.20 -7.02 28.91
CA SER A 407 -17.29 -5.55 28.93
C SER A 407 -17.15 -4.95 27.53
N ILE A 408 -18.02 -4.00 27.18
CA ILE A 408 -17.95 -3.25 25.90
C ILE A 408 -16.58 -2.59 25.70
N ALA A 409 -16.05 -1.88 26.71
CA ALA A 409 -14.73 -1.28 26.63
C ALA A 409 -13.61 -2.33 26.50
N GLY A 410 -13.77 -3.49 27.15
CA GLY A 410 -12.82 -4.59 27.02
C GLY A 410 -12.74 -5.13 25.59
N PHE A 411 -13.88 -5.28 24.92
CA PHE A 411 -13.94 -5.64 23.50
C PHE A 411 -13.26 -4.57 22.62
N GLY A 412 -13.63 -3.30 22.79
CA GLY A 412 -13.08 -2.20 21.99
C GLY A 412 -11.55 -2.08 22.12
N MET A 413 -11.02 -2.15 23.34
CA MET A 413 -9.57 -2.09 23.57
C MET A 413 -8.84 -3.30 23.00
N LEU A 414 -9.41 -4.52 23.13
CA LEU A 414 -8.77 -5.71 22.55
C LEU A 414 -8.81 -5.68 21.02
N PHE A 415 -9.92 -5.22 20.43
CA PHE A 415 -10.04 -5.01 18.99
C PHE A 415 -8.96 -4.05 18.49
N TYR A 416 -8.78 -2.90 19.15
CA TYR A 416 -7.74 -1.92 18.84
C TYR A 416 -6.34 -2.56 18.90
N LEU A 417 -6.00 -3.25 19.99
CA LEU A 417 -4.67 -3.85 20.17
C LEU A 417 -4.38 -4.94 19.12
N ILE A 418 -5.36 -5.78 18.78
CA ILE A 418 -5.20 -6.84 17.78
C ILE A 418 -4.99 -6.24 16.39
N THR A 419 -5.85 -5.32 15.98
CA THR A 419 -5.80 -4.74 14.63
C THR A 419 -4.63 -3.78 14.45
N LEU A 420 -4.17 -3.11 15.51
CA LEU A 420 -2.97 -2.28 15.47
C LEU A 420 -1.68 -3.11 15.41
N SER A 421 -1.69 -4.34 15.93
CA SER A 421 -0.48 -5.13 16.17
C SER A 421 0.43 -5.27 14.94
N VAL A 422 -0.15 -5.44 13.75
CA VAL A 422 0.61 -5.56 12.49
C VAL A 422 1.38 -4.30 12.14
N TYR A 423 0.87 -3.11 12.49
CA TYR A 423 1.46 -1.80 12.15
C TYR A 423 2.51 -1.31 13.16
N THR A 424 2.57 -1.91 14.34
CA THR A 424 3.58 -1.57 15.36
C THR A 424 4.98 -2.13 15.08
N HIS A 425 5.10 -3.02 14.07
CA HIS A 425 6.29 -3.82 13.76
C HIS A 425 6.74 -4.80 14.87
N ILE A 426 6.13 -4.77 16.06
CA ILE A 426 6.48 -5.64 17.20
C ILE A 426 6.23 -7.12 16.87
N THR A 427 5.16 -7.42 16.14
CA THR A 427 4.79 -8.79 15.73
C THR A 427 5.78 -9.38 14.72
N ILE A 428 6.52 -8.53 13.99
CA ILE A 428 7.54 -8.93 13.01
C ILE A 428 8.81 -9.43 13.74
N LEU A 429 9.10 -8.91 14.95
CA LEU A 429 10.25 -9.34 15.77
C LEU A 429 9.97 -10.57 16.63
N LEU A 430 8.70 -10.97 16.81
CA LEU A 430 8.34 -12.11 17.66
C LEU A 430 9.15 -13.39 17.35
N PRO A 431 9.40 -13.76 16.07
CA PRO A 431 10.26 -14.89 15.72
C PRO A 431 11.71 -14.76 16.19
N GLU A 432 12.29 -13.56 16.14
CA GLU A 432 13.66 -13.28 16.58
C GLU A 432 13.78 -13.29 18.11
N VAL A 433 12.75 -12.81 18.81
CA VAL A 433 12.72 -12.72 20.27
C VAL A 433 12.43 -14.08 20.93
N ILE A 434 11.51 -14.88 20.38
CA ILE A 434 11.03 -16.11 21.04
C ILE A 434 11.96 -17.31 20.74
N ARG A 435 12.93 -17.21 19.81
CA ARG A 435 13.81 -18.35 19.41
C ARG A 435 13.04 -19.67 19.24
N LEU A 436 11.85 -19.63 18.63
CA LEU A 436 11.08 -20.85 18.38
C LEU A 436 11.91 -21.77 17.46
N PRO A 437 12.07 -23.08 17.78
CA PRO A 437 12.86 -24.02 16.98
C PRO A 437 12.05 -24.50 15.76
N LEU A 438 11.47 -23.57 15.01
CA LEU A 438 10.83 -23.82 13.73
C LEU A 438 11.85 -23.43 12.66
N SER A 439 12.42 -24.43 12.00
CA SER A 439 13.57 -24.36 11.09
C SER A 439 13.50 -23.21 10.05
N SER A 440 14.23 -22.14 10.34
CA SER A 440 15.19 -21.35 9.52
C SER A 440 14.96 -21.06 8.01
N SER A 441 13.84 -21.41 7.37
CA SER A 441 13.58 -21.05 5.97
C SER A 441 12.16 -20.56 5.69
N LEU A 442 11.15 -21.08 6.39
CA LEU A 442 9.78 -20.60 6.28
C LEU A 442 9.59 -19.30 7.08
N MET A 443 10.04 -19.27 8.33
CA MET A 443 10.06 -18.06 9.15
C MET A 443 10.96 -16.97 8.57
N LEU A 444 12.07 -17.34 7.92
CA LEU A 444 12.95 -16.36 7.26
C LEU A 444 12.30 -15.75 6.00
N LYS A 445 11.50 -16.52 5.26
CA LYS A 445 10.68 -16.01 4.14
C LYS A 445 9.44 -15.23 4.61
N MET A 446 8.86 -15.61 5.75
CA MET A 446 7.80 -14.83 6.40
C MET A 446 8.35 -13.52 6.95
N ASN A 447 9.51 -13.51 7.59
CA ASN A 447 10.22 -12.30 8.03
C ASN A 447 10.61 -11.44 6.82
N ALA A 448 11.21 -12.00 5.78
CA ALA A 448 11.51 -11.25 4.55
C ALA A 448 10.26 -10.74 3.83
N GLY A 449 9.11 -11.41 3.99
CA GLY A 449 7.81 -10.92 3.56
C GLY A 449 7.34 -9.76 4.43
N LEU A 450 7.21 -9.95 5.75
CA LEU A 450 6.70 -8.98 6.72
C LEU A 450 7.58 -7.73 6.87
N TYR A 451 8.92 -7.85 6.91
CA TYR A 451 9.83 -6.69 6.88
C TYR A 451 9.76 -5.89 5.56
N ASN A 452 9.27 -6.52 4.49
CA ASN A 452 9.02 -5.85 3.21
C ASN A 452 7.54 -5.42 3.05
N VAL A 453 6.65 -5.78 3.98
CA VAL A 453 5.20 -5.47 3.95
C VAL A 453 4.90 -4.09 4.52
N LEU A 454 5.71 -3.55 5.45
CA LEU A 454 5.58 -2.17 5.92
C LEU A 454 6.70 -1.28 5.37
N PRO A 455 6.48 -0.64 4.19
CA PRO A 455 7.44 0.29 3.61
C PRO A 455 7.65 1.53 4.47
N ASP A 456 6.64 1.89 5.28
CA ASP A 456 6.62 3.08 6.12
C ASP A 456 6.85 2.72 7.59
N THR A 457 7.55 3.57 8.34
CA THR A 457 7.63 3.46 9.80
C THR A 457 6.27 3.63 10.45
N LEU A 458 5.53 4.67 10.05
CA LEU A 458 4.21 5.03 10.55
C LEU A 458 3.40 5.70 9.42
N ALA A 459 2.08 5.50 9.41
CA ALA A 459 1.16 6.25 8.55
C ALA A 459 -0.20 6.39 9.24
N GLU A 460 -0.93 7.48 9.01
CA GLU A 460 -2.24 7.73 9.65
C GLU A 460 -3.29 6.75 9.16
N ARG A 461 -3.26 6.43 7.85
CA ARG A 461 -4.16 5.47 7.21
C ARG A 461 -4.20 4.10 7.90
N PHE A 462 -3.11 3.72 8.60
CA PHE A 462 -3.03 2.46 9.34
C PHE A 462 -3.93 2.44 10.61
N LEU A 463 -4.40 3.60 11.07
CA LEU A 463 -5.37 3.69 12.16
C LEU A 463 -6.82 3.50 11.72
N LEU A 464 -7.13 3.43 10.41
CA LEU A 464 -8.50 3.31 9.92
C LEU A 464 -9.26 2.12 10.55
N LEU A 465 -8.67 0.92 10.54
CA LEU A 465 -9.31 -0.24 11.17
C LEU A 465 -9.18 -0.22 12.71
N PRO A 466 -7.99 -0.01 13.31
CA PRO A 466 -7.84 0.02 14.76
C PRO A 466 -8.73 1.04 15.49
N SER A 467 -8.94 2.21 14.89
CA SER A 467 -9.73 3.29 15.50
C SER A 467 -11.19 2.88 15.75
N ALA A 468 -11.73 1.88 15.06
CA ALA A 468 -13.05 1.32 15.37
C ALA A 468 -13.11 0.79 16.81
N GLY A 469 -12.08 0.04 17.24
CA GLY A 469 -11.93 -0.44 18.61
C GLY A 469 -11.76 0.69 19.62
N PHE A 470 -10.94 1.69 19.26
CA PHE A 470 -10.72 2.87 20.07
C PHE A 470 -12.02 3.67 20.29
N CYS A 471 -12.80 3.92 19.24
CA CYS A 471 -14.06 4.67 19.31
C CYS A 471 -15.13 3.95 20.16
N ILE A 472 -15.18 2.61 20.14
CA ILE A 472 -16.04 1.81 21.03
C ILE A 472 -15.66 2.07 22.49
N ALA A 473 -14.37 1.96 22.82
CA ALA A 473 -13.88 2.17 24.18
C ALA A 473 -14.09 3.62 24.65
N LEU A 474 -13.83 4.59 23.78
CA LEU A 474 -13.99 6.01 24.07
C LEU A 474 -15.46 6.39 24.29
N ALA A 475 -16.38 5.98 23.41
CA ALA A 475 -17.81 6.22 23.56
C ALA A 475 -18.33 5.66 24.89
N PHE A 476 -17.97 4.42 25.20
CA PHE A 476 -18.35 3.78 26.46
C PHE A 476 -17.76 4.50 27.68
N GLY A 477 -16.49 4.92 27.60
CA GLY A 477 -15.82 5.68 28.65
C GLY A 477 -16.46 7.03 28.93
N ILE A 478 -16.81 7.80 27.88
CA ILE A 478 -17.52 9.09 28.02
C ILE A 478 -18.88 8.88 28.69
N GLY A 479 -19.63 7.86 28.30
CA GLY A 479 -20.91 7.54 28.96
C GLY A 479 -20.74 7.24 30.44
N ARG A 480 -19.72 6.46 30.81
CA ARG A 480 -19.39 6.18 32.22
C ARG A 480 -19.03 7.47 32.99
N LEU A 481 -18.22 8.35 32.42
CA LEU A 481 -17.79 9.60 33.06
C LEU A 481 -18.91 10.62 33.24
N THR A 482 -19.87 10.64 32.32
CA THR A 482 -21.03 11.54 32.34
C THR A 482 -22.22 10.97 33.09
N GLY A 483 -22.07 9.81 33.75
CA GLY A 483 -23.16 9.18 34.49
C GLY A 483 -24.27 8.58 33.60
N LYS A 484 -24.02 8.41 32.30
CA LYS A 484 -24.95 7.75 31.37
C LYS A 484 -24.86 6.23 31.53
N HIS A 485 -25.94 5.63 32.01
CA HIS A 485 -26.01 4.21 32.30
C HIS A 485 -26.80 3.44 31.23
N ASN A 486 -26.80 2.11 31.31
CA ASN A 486 -27.65 1.28 30.47
C ASN A 486 -29.09 1.31 31.02
N ARG A 487 -30.05 1.20 30.09
CA ARG A 487 -31.52 1.42 30.19
C ARG A 487 -32.26 0.78 31.39
N GLN A 488 -31.60 0.00 32.23
CA GLN A 488 -32.25 -0.81 33.27
C GLN A 488 -31.77 -0.56 34.70
N GLN A 489 -30.77 0.31 34.93
CA GLN A 489 -30.23 0.46 36.28
C GLN A 489 -30.76 1.66 37.07
N LEU A 490 -31.12 2.79 36.46
CA LEU A 490 -31.61 4.00 37.14
C LEU A 490 -32.49 4.82 36.16
N PRO A 491 -33.42 5.67 36.63
CA PRO A 491 -34.04 6.67 35.78
C PRO A 491 -32.92 7.55 35.20
N ASP A 492 -32.86 7.67 33.87
CA ASP A 492 -31.89 8.56 33.22
C ASP A 492 -32.10 9.98 33.77
N ASP A 493 -31.18 10.46 34.61
CA ASP A 493 -31.15 11.86 35.00
C ASP A 493 -30.91 12.67 33.72
N ALA A 494 -31.87 13.56 33.40
CA ALA A 494 -31.81 14.39 32.21
C ALA A 494 -30.46 15.14 32.14
N LEU A 495 -29.91 15.54 33.30
CA LEU A 495 -28.62 16.20 33.40
C LEU A 495 -27.46 15.34 32.84
N ASN A 496 -27.42 14.05 33.15
CA ASN A 496 -26.39 13.11 32.65
C ASN A 496 -26.52 12.90 31.14
N THR A 497 -27.76 12.85 30.64
CA THR A 497 -28.02 12.71 29.20
C THR A 497 -27.58 13.97 28.44
N TYR A 498 -27.88 15.16 28.95
CA TYR A 498 -27.43 16.42 28.37
C TYR A 498 -25.91 16.59 28.48
N GLY A 499 -25.31 16.23 29.62
CA GLY A 499 -23.86 16.25 29.80
C GLY A 499 -23.15 15.33 28.81
N PHE A 500 -23.64 14.10 28.63
CA PHE A 500 -23.14 13.19 27.58
C PHE A 500 -23.29 13.79 26.19
N ALA A 501 -24.47 14.31 25.84
CA ALA A 501 -24.74 14.88 24.53
C ALA A 501 -23.86 16.11 24.24
N LEU A 502 -23.59 16.94 25.25
CA LEU A 502 -22.70 18.09 25.14
C LEU A 502 -21.26 17.65 24.86
N VAL A 503 -20.71 16.74 25.68
CA VAL A 503 -19.33 16.25 25.49
C VAL A 503 -19.17 15.57 24.14
N MET A 504 -20.12 14.71 23.76
CA MET A 504 -20.11 14.06 22.45
C MET A 504 -20.25 15.09 21.32
N GLY A 505 -21.18 16.05 21.43
CA GLY A 505 -21.40 17.08 20.42
C GLY A 505 -20.15 17.94 20.18
N LEU A 506 -19.47 18.36 21.25
CA LEU A 506 -18.22 19.12 21.16
C LEU A 506 -17.10 18.31 20.49
N LEU A 507 -16.95 17.03 20.86
CA LEU A 507 -15.97 16.14 20.22
C LEU A 507 -16.28 15.92 18.73
N LEU A 508 -17.55 15.66 18.40
CA LEU A 508 -17.98 15.46 17.02
C LEU A 508 -17.75 16.71 16.17
N LEU A 509 -18.01 17.90 16.71
CA LEU A 509 -17.77 19.16 16.03
C LEU A 509 -16.27 19.44 15.86
N ALA A 510 -15.47 19.25 16.90
CA ALA A 510 -14.03 19.47 16.85
C ALA A 510 -13.34 18.53 15.85
N TYR A 511 -13.65 17.23 15.92
CA TYR A 511 -13.12 16.23 15.00
C TYR A 511 -13.65 16.40 13.58
N GLY A 512 -14.96 16.65 13.42
CA GLY A 512 -15.56 16.91 12.11
C GLY A 512 -14.95 18.13 11.42
N ALA A 513 -14.79 19.25 12.14
CA ALA A 513 -14.14 20.45 11.61
C ALA A 513 -12.68 20.16 11.22
N LYS A 514 -11.91 19.49 12.08
CA LYS A 514 -10.52 19.13 11.78
C LYS A 514 -10.41 18.22 10.55
N THR A 515 -11.34 17.29 10.37
CA THR A 515 -11.41 16.43 9.17
C THR A 515 -11.66 17.24 7.91
N VAL A 516 -12.67 18.13 7.90
CA VAL A 516 -12.97 18.98 6.74
C VAL A 516 -11.77 19.86 6.35
N PHE A 517 -11.07 20.44 7.34
CA PHE A 517 -9.85 21.22 7.09
C PHE A 517 -8.69 20.35 6.61
N ARG A 518 -8.51 19.15 7.17
CA ARG A 518 -7.44 18.23 6.75
C ARG A 518 -7.66 17.74 5.33
N ASN A 519 -8.90 17.57 4.87
CA ASN A 519 -9.19 17.20 3.49
C ASN A 519 -8.58 18.18 2.50
N ALA A 520 -8.61 19.49 2.79
CA ALA A 520 -8.08 20.52 1.89
C ALA A 520 -6.58 20.37 1.60
N VAL A 521 -5.82 19.69 2.46
CA VAL A 521 -4.41 19.40 2.22
C VAL A 521 -4.22 18.44 1.04
N TRP A 522 -5.19 17.54 0.81
CA TRP A 522 -5.19 16.54 -0.26
C TRP A 522 -5.71 17.05 -1.60
N LYS A 523 -5.84 18.38 -1.77
CA LYS A 523 -6.35 18.97 -3.01
C LYS A 523 -5.48 18.65 -4.24
N ASN A 524 -4.17 18.73 -4.09
CA ASN A 524 -3.17 18.37 -5.09
C ASN A 524 -1.77 18.29 -4.45
N ASN A 525 -0.75 17.96 -5.24
CA ASN A 525 0.65 17.88 -4.79
C ASN A 525 1.14 19.18 -4.15
N GLN A 526 0.73 20.34 -4.66
CA GLN A 526 1.17 21.63 -4.16
C GLN A 526 0.69 21.86 -2.72
N THR A 527 -0.61 21.65 -2.45
CA THR A 527 -1.15 21.80 -1.09
C THR A 527 -0.59 20.74 -0.15
N LEU A 528 -0.41 19.52 -0.63
CA LEU A 528 0.08 18.40 0.16
C LEU A 528 1.52 18.64 0.64
N PHE A 529 2.46 18.90 -0.26
CA PHE A 529 3.87 19.04 0.14
C PHE A 529 4.17 20.35 0.84
N THR A 530 3.45 21.43 0.52
CA THR A 530 3.61 22.70 1.26
C THR A 530 3.16 22.54 2.71
N SER A 531 1.99 21.92 2.94
CA SER A 531 1.49 21.68 4.30
C SER A 531 2.37 20.71 5.08
N ASP A 532 2.86 19.65 4.43
CA ASP A 532 3.77 18.70 5.07
C ASP A 532 5.10 19.36 5.45
N LEU A 533 5.67 20.23 4.59
CA LEU A 533 6.89 20.96 4.88
C LEU A 533 6.75 21.89 6.10
N GLU A 534 5.62 22.60 6.21
CA GLU A 534 5.32 23.46 7.37
C GLU A 534 5.26 22.68 8.69
N ASN A 535 4.71 21.46 8.64
CA ASN A 535 4.58 20.59 9.81
C ASN A 535 5.86 19.76 10.07
N MET A 536 6.75 19.65 9.09
CA MET A 536 7.94 18.79 9.11
C MET A 536 9.19 19.47 8.54
N PRO A 537 9.59 20.65 9.05
CA PRO A 537 10.69 21.44 8.49
C PRO A 537 12.06 20.75 8.57
N ASP A 538 12.20 19.74 9.44
CA ASP A 538 13.43 18.98 9.60
C ASP A 538 13.36 17.57 8.98
N ASN A 539 12.37 17.28 8.14
CA ASN A 539 12.29 16.01 7.39
C ASN A 539 12.91 16.15 5.99
N ALA A 540 13.95 15.38 5.69
CA ALA A 540 14.63 15.43 4.39
C ALA A 540 13.72 15.07 3.20
N MET A 541 12.81 14.11 3.35
CA MET A 541 11.87 13.73 2.30
C MET A 541 10.84 14.83 2.02
N ALA A 542 10.37 15.54 3.04
CA ALA A 542 9.43 16.66 2.86
C ALA A 542 10.04 17.76 1.98
N HIS A 543 11.32 18.08 2.19
CA HIS A 543 12.06 19.01 1.35
C HIS A 543 12.23 18.50 -0.08
N VAL A 544 12.50 17.21 -0.29
CA VAL A 544 12.60 16.63 -1.65
C VAL A 544 11.27 16.67 -2.38
N PHE A 545 10.15 16.36 -1.70
CA PHE A 545 8.82 16.45 -2.33
C PHE A 545 8.46 17.89 -2.67
N TYR A 546 8.78 18.84 -1.78
CA TYR A 546 8.61 20.25 -2.05
C TYR A 546 9.50 20.73 -3.21
N ALA A 547 10.75 20.27 -3.28
CA ALA A 547 11.66 20.57 -4.38
C ALA A 547 11.11 20.05 -5.72
N GLN A 548 10.49 18.85 -5.73
CA GLN A 548 9.89 18.29 -6.94
C GLN A 548 8.80 19.20 -7.53
N LEU A 549 8.00 19.89 -6.71
CA LEU A 549 7.02 20.88 -7.20
C LEU A 549 7.69 21.99 -8.02
N TRP A 550 8.82 22.49 -7.52
CA TRP A 550 9.55 23.57 -8.18
C TRP A 550 10.28 23.08 -9.42
N LEU A 551 10.72 21.82 -9.45
CA LEU A 551 11.25 21.21 -10.65
C LEU A 551 10.17 21.10 -11.74
N ASP A 552 8.97 20.66 -11.39
CA ASP A 552 7.84 20.58 -12.32
C ASP A 552 7.47 21.99 -12.85
N GLN A 553 7.47 23.00 -11.98
CA GLN A 553 7.23 24.39 -12.39
C GLN A 553 8.36 24.97 -13.25
N MET A 554 9.61 24.60 -12.98
CA MET A 554 10.75 24.98 -13.80
C MET A 554 10.60 24.43 -15.23
N GLN A 555 10.16 23.18 -15.37
CA GLN A 555 9.91 22.56 -16.68
C GLN A 555 8.71 23.17 -17.41
N ALA A 556 7.67 23.58 -16.67
CA ALA A 556 6.48 24.23 -17.22
C ALA A 556 6.64 25.76 -17.43
N ALA A 557 7.80 26.33 -17.09
CA ALA A 557 8.03 27.77 -17.13
C ALA A 557 7.98 28.32 -18.56
N LYS A 558 7.22 29.42 -18.76
CA LYS A 558 7.10 30.08 -20.08
C LYS A 558 8.20 31.10 -20.34
N THR A 559 8.90 31.53 -19.29
CA THR A 559 9.94 32.57 -19.36
C THR A 559 11.19 32.14 -18.61
N PRO A 560 12.38 32.62 -19.01
CA PRO A 560 13.63 32.34 -18.29
C PRO A 560 13.60 32.81 -16.83
N GLN A 561 12.87 33.90 -16.54
CA GLN A 561 12.73 34.44 -15.18
C GLN A 561 11.94 33.49 -14.27
N GLN A 562 10.83 32.93 -14.77
CA GLN A 562 10.06 31.92 -14.04
C GLN A 562 10.90 30.66 -13.80
N ALA A 563 11.61 30.18 -14.83
CA ALA A 563 12.49 29.02 -14.70
C ALA A 563 13.59 29.25 -13.65
N ALA A 564 14.19 30.45 -13.61
CA ALA A 564 15.22 30.82 -12.64
C ALA A 564 14.68 30.89 -11.20
N GLU A 565 13.49 31.45 -10.98
CA GLU A 565 12.87 31.49 -9.65
C GLU A 565 12.47 30.09 -9.16
N SER A 566 11.91 29.26 -10.04
CA SER A 566 11.60 27.87 -9.74
C SER A 566 12.87 27.08 -9.43
N PHE A 567 13.93 27.25 -10.22
CA PHE A 567 15.23 26.63 -9.94
C PHE A 567 15.79 27.04 -8.58
N LYS A 568 15.73 28.33 -8.22
CA LYS A 568 16.19 28.82 -6.92
C LYS A 568 15.46 28.16 -5.74
N ARG A 569 14.14 27.97 -5.86
CA ARG A 569 13.33 27.31 -4.82
C ARG A 569 13.60 25.80 -4.75
N PHE A 570 13.75 25.16 -5.90
CA PHE A 570 14.20 23.77 -6.00
C PHE A 570 15.55 23.59 -5.29
N GLU A 571 16.55 24.39 -5.65
CA GLU A 571 17.91 24.33 -5.12
C GLU A 571 17.92 24.53 -3.59
N ALA A 572 17.22 25.54 -3.08
CA ALA A 572 17.15 25.80 -1.64
C ALA A 572 16.53 24.64 -0.85
N ALA A 573 15.40 24.09 -1.31
CA ALA A 573 14.75 22.95 -0.66
C ALA A 573 15.64 21.71 -0.71
N GLN A 574 16.26 21.45 -1.86
CA GLN A 574 17.10 20.27 -2.05
C GLN A 574 18.40 20.33 -1.23
N LEU A 575 19.01 21.52 -1.10
CA LEU A 575 20.13 21.73 -0.19
C LEU A 575 19.71 21.52 1.26
N ARG A 576 18.53 22.00 1.68
CA ARG A 576 18.03 21.76 3.03
C ARG A 576 17.81 20.26 3.31
N ALA A 577 17.32 19.49 2.33
CA ALA A 577 17.22 18.03 2.45
C ALA A 577 18.59 17.38 2.69
N LEU A 578 19.63 17.85 2.00
CA LEU A 578 21.00 17.35 2.11
C LEU A 578 21.71 17.84 3.38
N GLU A 579 21.34 19.00 3.94
CA GLU A 579 21.78 19.41 5.29
C GLU A 579 21.26 18.45 6.36
N ILE A 580 19.98 18.06 6.26
CA ILE A 580 19.33 17.13 7.20
C ILE A 580 19.88 15.71 7.03
N TYR A 581 20.03 15.24 5.80
CA TYR A 581 20.54 13.91 5.48
C TYR A 581 21.60 13.98 4.37
N PRO A 582 22.89 14.18 4.71
CA PRO A 582 23.96 14.36 3.72
C PRO A 582 24.18 13.18 2.79
N ARG A 583 23.76 11.97 3.20
CA ARG A 583 23.91 10.73 2.42
C ARG A 583 22.68 10.40 1.57
N PHE A 584 21.79 11.36 1.35
CA PHE A 584 20.56 11.14 0.60
C PHE A 584 20.88 10.91 -0.89
N LEU A 585 20.89 9.65 -1.30
CA LEU A 585 21.24 9.15 -2.63
C LEU A 585 20.42 9.86 -3.71
N SER A 586 19.08 9.72 -3.64
CA SER A 586 18.20 10.27 -4.67
C SER A 586 18.23 11.81 -4.70
N ALA A 587 18.48 12.45 -3.56
CA ALA A 587 18.56 13.90 -3.50
C ALA A 587 19.85 14.45 -4.13
N ASN A 588 20.99 13.80 -3.86
CA ASN A 588 22.28 14.11 -4.51
C ASN A 588 22.21 13.89 -6.03
N LEU A 589 21.69 12.74 -6.47
CA LEU A 589 21.53 12.44 -7.89
C LEU A 589 20.62 13.44 -8.58
N LYS A 590 19.50 13.81 -7.93
CA LYS A 590 18.59 14.82 -8.48
C LYS A 590 19.28 16.17 -8.64
N MET A 591 20.02 16.65 -7.64
CA MET A 591 20.82 17.88 -7.74
C MET A 591 21.79 17.83 -8.91
N ALA A 592 22.61 16.77 -8.99
CA ALA A 592 23.58 16.60 -10.05
C ALA A 592 22.91 16.63 -11.44
N SER A 593 21.83 15.85 -11.62
CA SER A 593 21.11 15.79 -12.90
C SER A 593 20.53 17.14 -13.32
N VAL A 594 19.99 17.92 -12.37
CA VAL A 594 19.43 19.25 -12.67
C VAL A 594 20.54 20.22 -13.05
N TYR A 595 21.66 20.26 -12.31
CA TYR A 595 22.81 21.10 -12.67
C TYR A 595 23.39 20.76 -14.05
N LEU A 596 23.47 19.46 -14.38
CA LEU A 596 23.90 19.02 -15.72
C LEU A 596 22.92 19.48 -16.80
N SER A 597 21.61 19.43 -16.54
CA SER A 597 20.58 19.84 -17.50
C SER A 597 20.55 21.35 -17.79
N ILE A 598 20.94 22.19 -16.83
CA ILE A 598 21.04 23.65 -17.00
C ILE A 598 22.44 24.11 -17.42
N ASN A 599 23.26 23.18 -17.90
CA ASN A 599 24.64 23.43 -18.35
C ASN A 599 25.54 24.07 -17.27
N GLN A 600 25.42 23.63 -16.01
CA GLN A 600 26.30 23.99 -14.90
C GLN A 600 27.05 22.76 -14.36
N PRO A 601 27.83 22.03 -15.19
CA PRO A 601 28.43 20.75 -14.82
C PRO A 601 29.37 20.85 -13.61
N GLN A 602 30.07 21.98 -13.41
CA GLN A 602 30.99 22.15 -12.28
C GLN A 602 30.26 22.07 -10.92
N LYS A 603 29.01 22.51 -10.84
CA LYS A 603 28.20 22.42 -9.62
C LYS A 603 27.65 21.01 -9.37
N ALA A 604 27.55 20.17 -10.40
CA ALA A 604 27.08 18.79 -10.26
C ALA A 604 28.11 17.87 -9.60
N LEU A 605 29.41 18.12 -9.86
CA LEU A 605 30.52 17.28 -9.43
C LEU A 605 30.51 16.92 -7.93
N PRO A 606 30.41 17.87 -6.96
CA PRO A 606 30.44 17.52 -5.54
C PRO A 606 29.30 16.58 -5.12
N PHE A 607 28.13 16.66 -5.75
CA PHE A 607 27.00 15.76 -5.46
C PHE A 607 27.24 14.36 -6.02
N LEU A 608 27.86 14.25 -7.20
CA LEU A 608 28.24 12.97 -7.80
C LEU A 608 29.36 12.28 -7.02
N GLU A 609 30.38 13.04 -6.59
CA GLU A 609 31.48 12.56 -5.75
C GLU A 609 30.97 12.07 -4.40
N ASN A 610 30.10 12.85 -3.74
CA ASN A 610 29.44 12.42 -2.51
C ASN A 610 28.66 11.12 -2.71
N ASN A 611 27.93 11.01 -3.82
CA ASN A 611 27.17 9.81 -4.13
C ASN A 611 28.08 8.58 -4.27
N LEU A 612 29.14 8.68 -5.08
CA LEU A 612 30.08 7.58 -5.30
C LEU A 612 30.90 7.23 -4.05
N GLN A 613 31.12 8.20 -3.14
CA GLN A 613 31.76 7.95 -1.85
C GLN A 613 30.93 7.01 -0.97
N TRP A 614 29.61 7.23 -0.89
CA TRP A 614 28.71 6.44 -0.04
C TRP A 614 28.12 5.22 -0.74
N PHE A 615 27.94 5.30 -2.07
CA PHE A 615 27.26 4.34 -2.91
C PHE A 615 28.12 4.01 -4.15
N PRO A 616 29.26 3.31 -3.97
CA PRO A 616 30.23 3.05 -5.05
C PRO A 616 29.74 2.08 -6.13
N GLN A 617 28.51 1.58 -6.04
CA GLN A 617 27.88 0.72 -7.05
C GLN A 617 26.62 1.35 -7.65
N GLU A 618 26.40 2.65 -7.44
CA GLU A 618 25.23 3.35 -7.97
C GLU A 618 25.40 3.67 -9.46
N PRO A 619 24.64 3.02 -10.37
CA PRO A 619 24.80 3.22 -11.81
C PRO A 619 24.48 4.65 -12.24
N ALA A 620 23.47 5.27 -11.62
CA ALA A 620 23.05 6.63 -11.95
C ALA A 620 24.12 7.69 -11.63
N ALA A 621 24.96 7.45 -10.61
CA ALA A 621 26.07 8.34 -10.28
C ALA A 621 27.19 8.26 -11.32
N TYR A 622 27.54 7.05 -11.76
CA TYR A 622 28.49 6.86 -12.86
C TYR A 622 27.98 7.46 -14.17
N PHE A 623 26.68 7.29 -14.46
CA PHE A 623 26.06 7.94 -15.61
C PHE A 623 26.16 9.48 -15.52
N GLY A 624 25.87 10.07 -14.36
CA GLY A 624 26.03 11.51 -14.12
C GLY A 624 27.48 12.00 -14.27
N MET A 625 28.46 11.21 -13.81
CA MET A 625 29.88 11.49 -14.05
C MET A 625 30.22 11.44 -15.55
N GLY A 626 29.69 10.46 -16.28
CA GLY A 626 29.83 10.40 -17.74
C GLY A 626 29.27 11.65 -18.41
N GLN A 627 28.08 12.11 -18.01
CA GLN A 627 27.50 13.37 -18.51
C GLN A 627 28.35 14.59 -18.17
N TYR A 628 28.93 14.64 -16.97
CA TYR A 628 29.86 15.69 -16.56
C TYR A 628 31.06 15.78 -17.52
N TYR A 629 31.75 14.67 -17.79
CA TYR A 629 32.88 14.65 -18.73
C TYR A 629 32.47 14.89 -20.18
N TYR A 630 31.30 14.38 -20.59
CA TYR A 630 30.74 14.61 -21.92
C TYR A 630 30.52 16.10 -22.19
N ASN A 631 29.94 16.84 -21.23
CA ASN A 631 29.71 18.28 -21.35
C ASN A 631 31.02 19.09 -21.40
N GLN A 632 32.14 18.51 -20.96
CA GLN A 632 33.47 19.10 -21.03
C GLN A 632 34.22 18.66 -22.29
N GLU A 633 33.55 17.99 -23.23
CA GLU A 633 34.10 17.42 -24.47
C GLU A 633 35.21 16.38 -24.24
N ARG A 634 35.30 15.84 -23.01
CA ARG A 634 36.27 14.82 -22.61
C ARG A 634 35.68 13.43 -22.87
N TYR A 635 35.42 13.14 -24.14
CA TYR A 635 34.64 11.97 -24.55
C TYR A 635 35.24 10.63 -24.11
N GLN A 636 36.57 10.47 -24.17
CA GLN A 636 37.24 9.23 -23.73
C GLN A 636 37.00 8.92 -22.24
N GLU A 637 37.03 9.94 -21.39
CA GLU A 637 36.75 9.76 -19.96
C GLU A 637 35.26 9.49 -19.73
N ALA A 638 34.39 10.21 -20.44
CA ALA A 638 32.95 9.98 -20.39
C ALA A 638 32.58 8.53 -20.74
N MET A 639 33.24 7.94 -21.74
CA MET A 639 33.03 6.54 -22.14
C MET A 639 33.27 5.58 -20.98
N ALA A 640 34.40 5.70 -20.27
CA ALA A 640 34.72 4.82 -19.14
C ALA A 640 33.64 4.87 -18.04
N PHE A 641 33.07 6.05 -17.79
CA PHE A 641 31.99 6.22 -16.82
C PHE A 641 30.66 5.63 -17.30
N PHE A 642 30.30 5.82 -18.57
CA PHE A 642 29.08 5.22 -19.14
C PHE A 642 29.17 3.69 -19.22
N GLU A 643 30.32 3.15 -19.63
CA GLU A 643 30.59 1.71 -19.62
C GLU A 643 30.49 1.14 -18.21
N LYS A 644 31.00 1.86 -17.19
CA LYS A 644 30.84 1.45 -15.79
C LYS A 644 29.37 1.44 -15.34
N ALA A 645 28.58 2.43 -15.76
CA ALA A 645 27.15 2.48 -15.48
C ALA A 645 26.43 1.27 -16.11
N LEU A 646 26.72 0.94 -17.37
CA LEU A 646 26.17 -0.22 -18.08
C LEU A 646 26.63 -1.55 -17.50
N PHE A 647 27.87 -1.63 -17.02
CA PHE A 647 28.38 -2.81 -16.32
C PHE A 647 27.60 -3.10 -15.04
N LEU A 648 27.25 -2.04 -14.28
CA LEU A 648 26.47 -2.16 -13.05
C LEU A 648 24.98 -2.39 -13.32
N GLU A 649 24.43 -1.72 -14.34
CA GLU A 649 23.05 -1.87 -14.77
C GLU A 649 22.96 -1.99 -16.30
N PRO A 650 22.95 -3.23 -16.83
CA PRO A 650 22.86 -3.47 -18.26
C PRO A 650 21.55 -2.97 -18.91
N TYR A 651 20.55 -2.65 -18.09
CA TYR A 651 19.25 -2.13 -18.54
C TYR A 651 19.12 -0.61 -18.38
N TYR A 652 20.23 0.13 -18.44
CA TYR A 652 20.25 1.59 -18.40
C TYR A 652 20.25 2.19 -19.82
N ALA A 653 19.06 2.40 -20.40
CA ALA A 653 18.90 2.79 -21.80
C ALA A 653 19.60 4.12 -22.17
N GLU A 654 19.61 5.09 -21.26
CA GLU A 654 20.17 6.41 -21.46
C GLU A 654 21.70 6.36 -21.53
N ALA A 655 22.35 5.43 -20.81
CA ALA A 655 23.79 5.23 -20.85
C ALA A 655 24.25 4.71 -22.22
N TYR A 656 23.52 3.77 -22.84
CA TYR A 656 23.78 3.35 -24.24
C TYR A 656 23.76 4.54 -25.21
N ARG A 657 22.78 5.44 -25.06
CA ARG A 657 22.62 6.61 -25.95
C ARG A 657 23.80 7.58 -25.82
N TYR A 658 24.20 7.92 -24.60
CA TYR A 658 25.32 8.84 -24.39
C TYR A 658 26.65 8.22 -24.78
N LEU A 659 26.86 6.93 -24.52
CA LEU A 659 28.07 6.21 -24.94
C LEU A 659 28.17 6.16 -26.48
N ALA A 660 27.05 5.93 -27.18
CA ALA A 660 27.02 6.03 -28.65
C ALA A 660 27.39 7.43 -29.14
N TRP A 661 26.91 8.49 -28.47
CA TRP A 661 27.32 9.86 -28.78
C TRP A 661 28.81 10.10 -28.51
N CYS A 662 29.39 9.52 -27.47
CA CYS A 662 30.84 9.58 -27.27
C CYS A 662 31.59 8.95 -28.46
N TYR A 663 31.19 7.74 -28.89
CA TYR A 663 31.79 7.08 -30.06
C TYR A 663 31.70 7.93 -31.33
N VAL A 664 30.55 8.57 -31.57
CA VAL A 664 30.38 9.50 -32.70
C VAL A 664 31.36 10.67 -32.62
N ASN A 665 31.48 11.30 -31.45
CA ASN A 665 32.39 12.44 -31.26
C ASN A 665 33.88 12.06 -31.28
N THR A 666 34.21 10.77 -31.08
CA THR A 666 35.58 10.25 -31.25
C THR A 666 35.82 9.63 -32.64
N GLY A 667 34.85 9.68 -33.56
CA GLY A 667 34.99 9.18 -34.94
C GLY A 667 34.73 7.68 -35.13
N CYS A 668 34.26 6.98 -34.10
CA CYS A 668 33.97 5.54 -34.10
C CYS A 668 32.50 5.25 -34.47
N TYR A 669 32.10 5.62 -35.69
CA TYR A 669 30.70 5.56 -36.12
C TYR A 669 30.08 4.15 -36.13
N GLU A 670 30.84 3.15 -36.59
CA GLU A 670 30.36 1.75 -36.64
C GLU A 670 30.14 1.18 -35.23
N ASP A 671 31.01 1.50 -34.28
CA ASP A 671 30.88 1.08 -32.88
C ASP A 671 29.64 1.72 -32.24
N ALA A 672 29.35 2.99 -32.56
CA ALA A 672 28.13 3.66 -32.11
C ALA A 672 26.86 2.95 -32.62
N ILE A 673 26.82 2.58 -33.90
CA ILE A 673 25.68 1.85 -34.49
C ILE A 673 25.56 0.45 -33.88
N GLY A 674 26.68 -0.26 -33.70
CA GLY A 674 26.71 -1.57 -33.04
C GLY A 674 26.11 -1.51 -31.64
N LEU A 675 26.58 -0.56 -30.82
CA LEU A 675 26.09 -0.34 -29.47
C LEU A 675 24.59 0.01 -29.43
N LEU A 676 24.11 0.84 -30.35
CA LEU A 676 22.70 1.19 -30.43
C LEU A 676 21.81 0.02 -30.86
N LYS A 677 22.32 -0.87 -31.72
CA LYS A 677 21.63 -2.12 -32.07
C LYS A 677 21.52 -3.06 -30.86
N GLU A 678 22.57 -3.14 -30.04
CA GLU A 678 22.51 -3.86 -28.76
C GLU A 678 21.45 -3.26 -27.83
N GLY A 679 21.44 -1.93 -27.68
CA GLY A 679 20.38 -1.23 -26.95
C GLY A 679 18.99 -1.52 -27.52
N ALA A 680 18.81 -1.50 -28.84
CA ALA A 680 17.54 -1.81 -29.48
C ALA A 680 17.07 -3.26 -29.23
N MET A 681 18.00 -4.22 -29.15
CA MET A 681 17.68 -5.61 -28.79
C MET A 681 17.22 -5.75 -27.34
N LEU A 682 17.80 -4.98 -26.41
CA LEU A 682 17.40 -4.97 -25.00
C LEU A 682 16.11 -4.17 -24.75
N PHE A 683 15.85 -3.16 -25.57
CA PHE A 683 14.69 -2.26 -25.45
C PHE A 683 13.91 -2.13 -26.77
N PRO A 684 13.31 -3.22 -27.27
CA PRO A 684 12.66 -3.22 -28.59
C PRO A 684 11.47 -2.24 -28.70
N GLY A 685 10.91 -1.79 -27.58
CA GLY A 685 9.83 -0.81 -27.53
C GLY A 685 10.28 0.65 -27.35
N LYS A 686 11.60 0.95 -27.31
CA LYS A 686 12.11 2.33 -27.15
C LYS A 686 12.51 2.92 -28.51
N PRO A 687 11.72 3.85 -29.09
CA PRO A 687 11.95 4.39 -30.44
C PRO A 687 13.32 5.09 -30.58
N GLN A 688 13.79 5.72 -29.50
CA GLN A 688 15.03 6.50 -29.45
C GLN A 688 16.29 5.78 -29.98
N PHE A 689 16.38 4.45 -29.85
CA PHE A 689 17.50 3.69 -30.40
C PHE A 689 17.46 3.64 -31.92
N TYR A 690 16.28 3.33 -32.48
CA TYR A 690 16.07 3.29 -33.92
C TYR A 690 16.17 4.69 -34.54
N SER A 691 15.65 5.73 -33.88
CA SER A 691 15.78 7.12 -34.33
C SER A 691 17.24 7.55 -34.41
N LEU A 692 18.07 7.17 -33.44
CA LEU A 692 19.48 7.51 -33.45
C LEU A 692 20.27 6.70 -34.49
N ILE A 693 19.98 5.41 -34.68
CA ILE A 693 20.56 4.61 -35.77
C ILE A 693 20.20 5.21 -37.13
N CYS A 694 18.92 5.53 -37.34
CA CYS A 694 18.40 6.21 -38.52
C CYS A 694 19.17 7.50 -38.80
N HIS A 695 19.33 8.34 -37.77
CA HIS A 695 20.06 9.60 -37.90
C HIS A 695 21.53 9.38 -38.29
N LEU A 696 22.25 8.51 -37.59
CA LEU A 696 23.67 8.26 -37.83
C LEU A 696 23.93 7.63 -39.21
N GLN A 697 23.08 6.70 -39.65
CA GLN A 697 23.20 6.10 -40.99
C GLN A 697 22.88 7.12 -42.10
N ALA A 698 21.86 7.95 -41.90
CA ALA A 698 21.50 8.99 -42.87
C ALA A 698 22.59 10.07 -42.99
N THR A 699 23.23 10.47 -41.89
CA THR A 699 24.33 11.45 -41.90
C THR A 699 25.61 10.86 -42.46
N ASN A 700 25.86 9.56 -42.28
CA ASN A 700 27.00 8.85 -42.86
C ASN A 700 26.82 8.47 -44.35
N GLY A 701 25.67 8.80 -44.95
CA GLY A 701 25.37 8.51 -46.36
C GLY A 701 24.92 7.07 -46.65
N GLU A 702 24.71 6.25 -45.62
CA GLU A 702 24.22 4.87 -45.74
C GLU A 702 22.69 4.83 -45.88
N TYR A 703 22.18 5.51 -46.91
CA TYR A 703 20.75 5.78 -47.07
C TYR A 703 19.89 4.52 -47.14
N GLU A 704 20.36 3.44 -47.75
CA GLU A 704 19.63 2.17 -47.83
C GLU A 704 19.36 1.56 -46.46
N LYS A 705 20.37 1.53 -45.57
CA LYS A 705 20.21 1.03 -44.20
C LYS A 705 19.39 2.00 -43.35
N ALA A 706 19.57 3.31 -43.56
CA ALA A 706 18.84 4.35 -42.83
C ALA A 706 17.32 4.21 -43.03
N VAL A 707 16.84 3.87 -44.24
CA VAL A 707 15.41 3.69 -44.52
C VAL A 707 14.76 2.66 -43.59
N GLU A 708 15.42 1.52 -43.35
CA GLU A 708 14.89 0.48 -42.45
C GLU A 708 14.80 0.97 -41.00
N ALA A 709 15.89 1.56 -40.50
CA ALA A 709 15.95 2.08 -39.13
C ALA A 709 14.93 3.20 -38.90
N CYS A 710 14.77 4.13 -39.86
CA CYS A 710 13.80 5.20 -39.75
C CYS A 710 12.35 4.68 -39.80
N LYS A 711 12.05 3.66 -40.62
CA LYS A 711 10.72 3.03 -40.64
C LYS A 711 10.39 2.35 -39.31
N LEU A 712 11.35 1.68 -38.69
CA LEU A 712 11.18 1.08 -37.35
C LEU A 712 11.00 2.15 -36.26
N ALA A 713 11.75 3.25 -36.33
CA ALA A 713 11.55 4.39 -35.43
C ALA A 713 10.12 4.94 -35.55
N LEU A 714 9.63 5.13 -36.78
CA LEU A 714 8.30 5.69 -37.07
C LEU A 714 7.16 4.71 -36.80
N SER A 715 7.38 3.39 -36.84
CA SER A 715 6.35 2.43 -36.43
C SER A 715 6.09 2.48 -34.92
N LEU A 716 7.12 2.80 -34.13
CA LEU A 716 7.04 2.97 -32.68
C LEU A 716 6.62 4.40 -32.28
N GLN A 717 7.10 5.41 -33.00
CA GLN A 717 6.79 6.82 -32.79
C GLN A 717 6.45 7.49 -34.13
N PRO A 718 5.18 7.45 -34.57
CA PRO A 718 4.75 7.97 -35.87
C PRO A 718 5.02 9.46 -36.10
N ASN A 719 5.22 10.22 -35.02
CA ASN A 719 5.41 11.66 -35.06
C ASN A 719 6.84 12.12 -34.72
N ASP A 720 7.84 11.27 -34.92
CA ASP A 720 9.24 11.69 -34.80
C ASP A 720 9.66 12.52 -36.03
N ALA A 721 9.70 13.85 -35.86
CA ALA A 721 10.05 14.79 -36.92
C ALA A 721 11.46 14.57 -37.49
N GLN A 722 12.43 14.21 -36.64
CA GLN A 722 13.81 13.97 -37.07
C GLN A 722 13.90 12.67 -37.88
N ALA A 723 13.20 11.62 -37.46
CA ALA A 723 13.12 10.38 -38.22
C ALA A 723 12.38 10.56 -39.55
N LEU A 724 11.31 11.37 -39.60
CA LEU A 724 10.61 11.72 -40.85
C LEU A 724 11.51 12.48 -41.81
N GLU A 725 12.28 13.45 -41.32
CA GLU A 725 13.22 14.22 -42.15
C GLU A 725 14.33 13.33 -42.72
N ASN A 726 14.96 12.52 -41.87
CA ASN A 726 16.03 11.60 -42.27
C ASN A 726 15.52 10.53 -43.24
N LEU A 727 14.31 9.99 -43.02
CA LEU A 727 13.68 9.04 -43.95
C LEU A 727 13.39 9.69 -45.31
N THR A 728 12.88 10.91 -45.32
CA THR A 728 12.59 11.64 -46.57
C THR A 728 13.87 11.83 -47.37
N LYS A 729 14.96 12.27 -46.73
CA LYS A 729 16.28 12.43 -47.38
C LYS A 729 16.81 11.10 -47.89
N ALA A 730 16.73 10.03 -47.10
CA ALA A 730 17.21 8.70 -47.49
C ALA A 730 16.41 8.11 -48.66
N LEU A 731 15.10 8.31 -48.70
CA LEU A 731 14.25 7.86 -49.81
C LEU A 731 14.51 8.63 -51.11
N GLU A 732 14.80 9.93 -51.05
CA GLU A 732 15.19 10.71 -52.22
C GLU A 732 16.54 10.26 -52.78
N ALA A 733 17.51 10.01 -51.90
CA ALA A 733 18.84 9.52 -52.28
C ALA A 733 18.82 8.09 -52.85
N THR A 734 17.86 7.24 -52.42
CA THR A 734 17.70 5.85 -52.89
C THR A 734 16.72 5.71 -54.07
N GLY A 735 16.28 6.83 -54.68
CA GLY A 735 15.46 6.81 -55.89
C GLY A 735 13.98 6.48 -55.67
N GLN A 736 13.43 6.74 -54.48
CA GLN A 736 12.02 6.52 -54.12
C GLN A 736 11.25 7.84 -53.84
N PRO A 737 11.15 8.76 -54.81
CA PRO A 737 10.63 10.11 -54.59
C PRO A 737 9.13 10.16 -54.25
N GLU A 738 8.33 9.20 -54.72
CA GLU A 738 6.89 9.14 -54.40
C GLU A 738 6.65 8.81 -52.93
N ALA A 739 7.40 7.83 -52.39
CA ALA A 739 7.36 7.49 -50.97
C ALA A 739 7.87 8.66 -50.12
N ALA A 740 8.94 9.33 -50.54
CA ALA A 740 9.45 10.53 -49.87
C ALA A 740 8.39 11.64 -49.77
N ARG A 741 7.57 11.83 -50.83
CA ARG A 741 6.49 12.83 -50.85
C ARG A 741 5.42 12.54 -49.79
N GLN A 742 5.10 11.27 -49.54
CA GLN A 742 4.12 10.87 -48.53
C GLN A 742 4.59 11.24 -47.11
N TYR A 743 5.82 10.87 -46.75
CA TYR A 743 6.37 11.18 -45.42
C TYR A 743 6.64 12.68 -45.22
N ARG A 744 7.01 13.39 -46.29
CA ARG A 744 7.12 14.86 -46.27
C ARG A 744 5.79 15.55 -45.97
N ASN A 745 4.67 15.03 -46.48
CA ASN A 745 3.34 15.57 -46.17
C ASN A 745 2.97 15.31 -44.70
N GLN A 746 3.32 14.13 -44.16
CA GLN A 746 3.13 13.80 -42.75
C GLN A 746 3.92 14.73 -41.82
N LEU A 747 5.16 15.08 -42.19
CA LEU A 747 5.96 16.07 -41.45
C LEU A 747 5.30 17.46 -41.45
N LYS A 748 4.73 17.89 -42.59
CA LYS A 748 4.04 19.19 -42.69
C LYS A 748 2.77 19.29 -41.86
N THR A 749 2.07 18.21 -41.62
CA THR A 749 0.84 18.21 -40.79
C THR A 749 1.11 18.35 -39.29
N GLN A 750 2.38 18.35 -38.86
CA GLN A 750 2.77 18.49 -37.44
C GLN A 750 3.14 19.94 -37.04
N HIS A 751 3.37 20.81 -38.02
CA HIS A 751 3.61 22.25 -37.83
C HIS A 751 2.35 23.02 -38.22
#